data_AF-A0AAU2ARC0-F1
#
_entry.id   AF-A0AAU2ARC0-F1
#
_cell.length_a   1.000
_cell.length_b   1.000
_cell.length_c   1.000
_cell.angle_alpha   90.00
_cell.angle_beta   90.00
_cell.angle_gamma   90.00
#
_symmetry.space_group_name_H-M   'P 1'
#
loop_
_entity.id
_entity.type
_entity.pdbx_description
1 polymer ?
#
loop_
_entity_poly.entity_id
_entity_poly.type
_entity_poly.pdbx_seq_one_letter_code
_entity_poly.pdbx_strand_id
1 'polypeptide(L)'
;MATDLRLRTSDEIQGDVVAGFKKDNVTLLFLKFEDAARARSWLRVLAPQIATTRQVADFNEAFSDARKSSGGDDPKTLKATWLGVSLTYEGMRRLSATDPFEKAPPPGSGLEAFKEGSAKRAGALGDTGDNSPENWLFGNGKNQPVHAVLTIAADTEADLAAAVTAQREAAAEAKILIIFQQNAKTLLGSRRGKEHFGFKDGISEPGVRFFDRPNPDNQEEVENHPGTRIIPAGEFVVGEQPAPGSFTDFPEWARNGSFQVVRRLAQDVPGWWSQVSVKLKELKQAKAVPETATAEWLAARLVGRWRSGAPVCKHQDRDVPNNPSASSDNDFDFRDDLEGLATPLFSHLRKTSPRAGLQAPDPSRPPFDAKELDGRRIMRRGAPYGHPFDPAAEGPGGPDDPRGLLFVCYQADIARQFEFIQADWMDEPDFPPGRNPQPGKDPVTQEADNVDFESRGPDGAIKHTPLSFQQFVQTQGSVYAFAPSISTLKALAEGRLTGQSQGQQGGQTTPQPGRAYPADDFVAVPDQWRKGGQSQFWACHGDRYRKISVADGSAHTDRTVKGDGRLGDHACVQGIGRIDCALPMPDLQNPGGKSWYWVFHSTGGKQQYRAVSITCGSNHSGALERPDRDLTAWASLAGVGRVDCFLPVPDQQRVGGKSWYWVFHTTGGKQQYRLISIADGAAHTDVCERTDRELSQWGSLNGVSAVNCFLPVPDCRRVDGKSEYWVFHGENYRRISVSDGSGHPDRQIAGDRSCDAWNSLL
;
A
#
# COMPACT_ATOMS: atom_id res chain seq x y z
N MET A 1 27.20 10.86 4.64
CA MET A 1 26.08 10.21 5.36
C MET A 1 25.27 9.46 4.32
N ALA A 2 24.78 8.24 4.62
CA ALA A 2 23.92 7.53 3.69
C ALA A 2 22.62 8.31 3.47
N THR A 3 22.16 8.44 2.22
CA THR A 3 20.89 9.08 1.90
C THR A 3 19.73 8.31 2.53
N ASP A 4 18.89 8.98 3.32
CA ASP A 4 17.67 8.38 3.87
C ASP A 4 16.63 8.19 2.77
N LEU A 5 16.31 6.93 2.45
CA LEU A 5 15.32 6.53 1.44
C LEU A 5 14.21 5.65 2.05
N ARG A 6 13.87 5.87 3.33
CA ARG A 6 12.91 5.03 4.09
C ARG A 6 11.55 4.82 3.42
N LEU A 7 11.03 5.79 2.65
CA LEU A 7 9.74 5.65 1.98
C LEU A 7 9.81 4.71 0.78
N ARG A 8 10.96 4.64 0.12
CA ARG A 8 11.20 3.73 -1.01
C ARG A 8 11.07 2.26 -0.61
N THR A 9 11.38 1.95 0.63
CA THR A 9 11.26 0.60 1.21
C THR A 9 9.99 0.42 2.04
N SER A 10 8.97 1.27 1.89
CA SER A 10 7.76 1.17 2.71
C SER A 10 6.85 0.03 2.27
N ASP A 11 6.44 -0.80 3.23
CA ASP A 11 5.38 -1.80 3.07
C ASP A 11 4.00 -1.29 3.52
N GLU A 12 3.92 -0.05 4.02
CA GLU A 12 2.68 0.55 4.50
C GLU A 12 1.98 1.40 3.44
N ILE A 13 2.71 1.99 2.49
CA ILE A 13 2.18 2.91 1.50
C ILE A 13 1.86 2.14 0.22
N GLN A 14 0.65 2.29 -0.32
CA GLN A 14 0.26 1.67 -1.59
C GLN A 14 1.15 2.18 -2.74
N GLY A 15 1.55 1.27 -3.63
CA GLY A 15 2.63 1.51 -4.58
C GLY A 15 2.32 2.55 -5.66
N ASP A 16 1.05 2.82 -5.97
CA ASP A 16 0.71 3.81 -7.00
C ASP A 16 0.90 5.26 -6.53
N VAL A 17 0.95 5.50 -5.21
CA VAL A 17 1.08 6.85 -4.62
C VAL A 17 2.41 7.49 -5.00
N VAL A 18 3.53 7.00 -4.44
CA VAL A 18 4.85 7.61 -4.67
C VAL A 18 5.65 6.92 -5.78
N ALA A 19 5.63 5.59 -5.87
CA ALA A 19 6.40 4.85 -6.88
C ALA A 19 5.72 4.85 -8.27
N GLY A 20 4.40 4.75 -8.30
CA GLY A 20 3.57 4.67 -9.51
C GLY A 20 3.66 3.31 -10.19
N PHE A 21 2.51 2.74 -10.55
CA PHE A 21 2.45 1.42 -11.19
C PHE A 21 3.13 1.38 -12.55
N LYS A 22 3.09 2.49 -13.31
CA LYS A 22 3.78 2.69 -14.61
C LYS A 22 3.54 1.53 -15.60
N LYS A 23 2.28 1.16 -15.77
CA LYS A 23 1.83 0.08 -16.67
C LYS A 23 1.08 0.63 -17.86
N ASP A 24 1.14 -0.12 -18.96
CA ASP A 24 0.49 0.27 -20.21
C ASP A 24 -1.01 0.03 -20.24
N ASN A 25 -1.53 -0.88 -19.40
CA ASN A 25 -2.95 -1.22 -19.37
C ASN A 25 -3.47 -1.04 -17.94
N VAL A 26 -4.54 -0.26 -17.80
CA VAL A 26 -5.14 0.09 -16.50
C VAL A 26 -6.65 -0.11 -16.57
N THR A 27 -7.23 -0.62 -15.50
CA THR A 27 -8.67 -0.67 -15.30
C THR A 27 -9.01 -0.17 -13.91
N LEU A 28 -9.96 0.76 -13.83
CA LEU A 28 -10.58 1.16 -12.57
C LEU A 28 -11.96 0.52 -12.46
N LEU A 29 -12.19 -0.21 -11.37
CA LEU A 29 -13.52 -0.69 -10.99
C LEU A 29 -14.07 0.22 -9.90
N PHE A 30 -15.21 0.85 -10.17
CA PHE A 30 -15.94 1.68 -9.21
C PHE A 30 -16.98 0.81 -8.51
N LEU A 31 -16.80 0.66 -7.20
CA LEU A 31 -17.50 -0.34 -6.40
C LEU A 31 -18.49 0.32 -5.45
N LYS A 32 -19.64 -0.33 -5.28
CA LYS A 32 -20.67 0.01 -4.30
C LYS A 32 -20.91 -1.17 -3.36
N PHE A 33 -20.70 -0.90 -2.08
CA PHE A 33 -21.03 -1.80 -0.97
C PHE A 33 -22.51 -1.71 -0.58
N GLU A 34 -23.22 -2.84 -0.66
CA GLU A 34 -24.58 -2.96 -0.12
C GLU A 34 -24.58 -3.46 1.33
N ASP A 35 -23.66 -4.37 1.65
CA ASP A 35 -23.51 -4.98 2.97
C ASP A 35 -22.10 -4.74 3.53
N ALA A 36 -22.02 -4.17 4.72
CA ALA A 36 -20.74 -3.82 5.36
C ALA A 36 -19.90 -5.06 5.74
N ALA A 37 -20.52 -6.15 6.19
CA ALA A 37 -19.80 -7.36 6.60
C ALA A 37 -19.18 -8.08 5.40
N ARG A 38 -19.90 -8.13 4.28
CA ARG A 38 -19.37 -8.67 3.02
C ARG A 38 -18.31 -7.76 2.41
N ALA A 39 -18.51 -6.44 2.43
CA ALA A 39 -17.49 -5.49 1.99
C ALA A 39 -16.19 -5.62 2.81
N ARG A 40 -16.30 -5.79 4.13
CA ARG A 40 -15.16 -6.08 5.01
C ARG A 40 -14.50 -7.42 4.68
N SER A 41 -15.28 -8.45 4.36
CA SER A 41 -14.76 -9.77 3.97
C SER A 41 -14.00 -9.71 2.65
N TRP A 42 -14.54 -9.01 1.66
CA TRP A 42 -13.84 -8.70 0.40
C TRP A 42 -12.55 -7.93 0.66
N LEU A 43 -12.60 -6.88 1.50
CA LEU A 43 -11.43 -6.08 1.81
C LEU A 43 -10.34 -6.90 2.52
N ARG A 44 -10.72 -7.85 3.39
CA ARG A 44 -9.80 -8.78 4.05
C ARG A 44 -9.03 -9.65 3.05
N VAL A 45 -9.71 -10.12 1.99
CA VAL A 45 -9.10 -10.92 0.92
C VAL A 45 -8.26 -10.05 -0.02
N LEU A 46 -8.68 -8.82 -0.27
CA LEU A 46 -8.00 -7.89 -1.16
C LEU A 46 -6.72 -7.31 -0.54
N ALA A 47 -6.74 -6.90 0.73
CA ALA A 47 -5.66 -6.14 1.36
C ALA A 47 -4.26 -6.78 1.24
N PRO A 48 -4.07 -8.11 1.39
CA PRO A 48 -2.78 -8.76 1.17
C PRO A 48 -2.28 -8.75 -0.28
N GLN A 49 -3.16 -8.49 -1.25
CA GLN A 49 -2.84 -8.45 -2.69
C GLN A 49 -2.49 -7.03 -3.16
N ILE A 50 -2.73 -6.01 -2.34
CA ILE A 50 -2.43 -4.62 -2.68
C ILE A 50 -0.92 -4.41 -2.75
N ALA A 51 -0.47 -3.85 -3.87
CA ALA A 51 0.94 -3.62 -4.13
C ALA A 51 1.47 -2.49 -3.23
N THR A 52 2.62 -2.71 -2.59
CA THR A 52 3.29 -1.71 -1.74
C THR A 52 4.29 -0.86 -2.51
N THR A 53 4.68 0.27 -1.93
CA THR A 53 5.72 1.16 -2.48
C THR A 53 7.04 0.42 -2.68
N ARG A 54 7.45 -0.42 -1.72
CA ARG A 54 8.66 -1.26 -1.85
C ARG A 54 8.61 -2.13 -3.11
N GLN A 55 7.54 -2.92 -3.26
CA GLN A 55 7.39 -3.86 -4.39
C GLN A 55 7.43 -3.14 -5.74
N VAL A 56 6.73 -2.02 -5.85
CA VAL A 56 6.65 -1.24 -7.09
C VAL A 56 7.96 -0.50 -7.37
N ALA A 57 8.62 0.06 -6.35
CA ALA A 57 9.90 0.74 -6.51
C ALA A 57 11.01 -0.22 -6.96
N ASP A 58 11.10 -1.40 -6.35
CA ASP A 58 12.08 -2.43 -6.70
C ASP A 58 11.87 -2.91 -8.15
N PHE A 59 10.62 -3.15 -8.55
CA PHE A 59 10.29 -3.50 -9.93
C PHE A 59 10.65 -2.37 -10.91
N ASN A 60 10.31 -1.13 -10.59
CA ASN A 60 10.57 0.03 -11.45
C ASN A 60 12.07 0.28 -11.66
N GLU A 61 12.89 0.07 -10.63
CA GLU A 61 14.35 0.16 -10.74
C GLU A 61 14.90 -0.92 -11.66
N ALA A 62 14.52 -2.19 -11.44
CA ALA A 62 14.92 -3.31 -12.30
C ALA A 62 14.49 -3.11 -13.77
N PHE A 63 13.28 -2.61 -13.99
CA PHE A 63 12.77 -2.31 -15.34
C PHE A 63 13.57 -1.18 -16.01
N SER A 64 13.84 -0.10 -15.28
CA SER A 64 14.62 1.04 -15.77
C SER A 64 16.04 0.64 -16.16
N ASP A 65 16.70 -0.17 -15.33
CA ASP A 65 18.07 -0.64 -15.58
C ASP A 65 18.14 -1.58 -16.79
N ALA A 66 17.16 -2.48 -16.92
CA ALA A 66 17.05 -3.35 -18.09
C ALA A 66 16.79 -2.55 -19.37
N ARG A 67 15.93 -1.52 -19.31
CA ARG A 67 15.62 -0.63 -20.44
C ARG A 67 16.81 0.25 -20.84
N LYS A 68 17.61 0.72 -19.89
CA LYS A 68 18.87 1.43 -20.19
C LYS A 68 19.86 0.51 -20.88
N SER A 69 19.99 -0.73 -20.40
CA SER A 69 20.91 -1.73 -20.94
C SER A 69 20.54 -2.18 -22.36
N SER A 70 19.25 -2.08 -22.74
CA SER A 70 18.75 -2.39 -24.08
C SER A 70 18.69 -1.20 -25.05
N GLY A 71 19.20 -0.01 -24.66
CA GLY A 71 19.16 1.18 -25.51
C GLY A 71 17.78 1.84 -25.63
N GLY A 72 16.89 1.59 -24.66
CA GLY A 72 15.56 2.22 -24.58
C GLY A 72 14.38 1.29 -24.88
N ASP A 73 14.64 0.03 -25.21
CA ASP A 73 13.63 -1.00 -25.46
C ASP A 73 13.09 -1.60 -24.16
N ASP A 74 11.78 -1.78 -24.07
CA ASP A 74 11.18 -2.33 -22.85
C ASP A 74 11.55 -3.82 -22.66
N PRO A 75 11.93 -4.23 -21.44
CA PRO A 75 12.29 -5.61 -21.13
C PRO A 75 11.09 -6.56 -21.26
N LYS A 76 11.13 -7.45 -22.26
CA LYS A 76 10.03 -8.38 -22.57
C LYS A 76 9.70 -9.39 -21.45
N THR A 77 10.65 -9.67 -20.57
CA THR A 77 10.52 -10.69 -19.50
C THR A 77 10.15 -10.10 -18.14
N LEU A 78 10.22 -8.77 -17.96
CA LEU A 78 9.83 -8.11 -16.71
C LEU A 78 8.38 -7.65 -16.84
N LYS A 79 7.47 -8.42 -16.28
CA LYS A 79 6.03 -8.15 -16.26
C LYS A 79 5.50 -8.22 -14.83
N ALA A 80 4.55 -7.36 -14.51
CA ALA A 80 3.84 -7.34 -13.26
C ALA A 80 2.39 -6.90 -13.45
N THR A 81 1.54 -7.38 -12.53
CA THR A 81 0.18 -6.89 -12.34
C THR A 81 0.08 -6.32 -10.93
N TRP A 82 -0.38 -5.09 -10.81
CA TRP A 82 -0.51 -4.37 -9.56
C TRP A 82 -1.97 -4.06 -9.23
N LEU A 83 -2.29 -4.15 -7.94
CA LEU A 83 -3.58 -3.79 -7.38
C LEU A 83 -3.40 -2.65 -6.38
N GLY A 84 -4.28 -1.64 -6.47
CA GLY A 84 -4.39 -0.54 -5.52
C GLY A 84 -5.86 -0.30 -5.19
N VAL A 85 -6.17 0.21 -4.00
CA VAL A 85 -7.56 0.48 -3.61
C VAL A 85 -7.67 1.80 -2.85
N SER A 86 -8.64 2.62 -3.26
CA SER A 86 -8.98 3.86 -2.58
C SER A 86 -10.45 3.84 -2.17
N LEU A 87 -10.77 4.44 -1.03
CA LEU A 87 -12.09 4.46 -0.42
C LEU A 87 -12.62 5.88 -0.37
N THR A 88 -13.86 6.10 -0.78
CA THR A 88 -14.53 7.40 -0.56
C THR A 88 -14.88 7.56 0.92
N TYR A 89 -15.22 8.77 1.37
CA TYR A 89 -15.69 8.98 2.75
C TYR A 89 -16.85 8.05 3.11
N GLU A 90 -17.85 7.93 2.24
CA GLU A 90 -18.99 7.00 2.44
C GLU A 90 -18.56 5.53 2.43
N GLY A 91 -17.55 5.17 1.62
CA GLY A 91 -16.98 3.82 1.64
C GLY A 91 -16.29 3.50 2.96
N MET A 92 -15.48 4.42 3.47
CA MET A 92 -14.83 4.29 4.79
C MET A 92 -15.89 4.19 5.90
N ARG A 93 -16.86 5.10 5.92
CA ARG A 93 -17.96 5.13 6.91
C ARG A 93 -18.79 3.84 6.91
N ARG A 94 -18.96 3.18 5.76
CA ARG A 94 -19.65 1.88 5.68
C ARG A 94 -18.80 0.72 6.17
N LEU A 95 -17.49 0.78 5.98
CA LEU A 95 -16.58 -0.26 6.42
C LEU A 95 -16.34 -0.18 7.93
N SER A 96 -16.18 1.02 8.48
CA SER A 96 -15.94 1.27 9.90
C SER A 96 -17.21 1.22 10.76
N ALA A 97 -17.04 0.88 12.04
CA ALA A 97 -18.11 0.94 13.04
C ALA A 97 -18.39 2.37 13.54
N THR A 98 -17.42 3.27 13.38
CA THR A 98 -17.49 4.69 13.77
C THR A 98 -17.32 5.60 12.56
N ASP A 99 -17.77 6.85 12.67
CA ASP A 99 -17.53 7.84 11.62
C ASP A 99 -16.02 8.09 11.47
N PRO A 100 -15.47 8.16 10.24
CA PRO A 100 -14.07 8.55 10.02
C PRO A 100 -13.66 9.88 10.66
N PHE A 101 -14.64 10.76 10.92
CA PHE A 101 -14.42 12.08 11.51
C PHE A 101 -15.19 12.22 12.82
N GLU A 102 -14.51 12.05 13.96
CA GLU A 102 -15.08 12.29 15.29
C GLU A 102 -15.55 13.75 15.46
N LYS A 103 -14.85 14.68 14.82
CA LYS A 103 -15.18 16.11 14.74
C LYS A 103 -15.33 16.51 13.29
N ALA A 104 -16.15 17.53 13.02
CA ALA A 104 -16.24 18.08 11.68
C ALA A 104 -14.84 18.51 11.18
N PRO A 105 -14.46 18.15 9.94
CA PRO A 105 -13.23 18.63 9.34
C PRO A 105 -13.16 20.16 9.36
N PRO A 106 -11.95 20.75 9.48
CA PRO A 106 -11.80 22.20 9.38
C PRO A 106 -12.30 22.73 8.03
N PRO A 107 -13.07 23.85 8.02
CA PRO A 107 -13.50 24.47 6.76
C PRO A 107 -12.33 24.86 5.85
N GLY A 108 -12.48 24.61 4.56
CA GLY A 108 -11.46 24.86 3.54
C GLY A 108 -10.30 23.86 3.53
N SER A 109 -10.33 22.80 4.35
CA SER A 109 -9.30 21.76 4.36
C SER A 109 -9.56 20.67 3.32
N GLY A 110 -8.50 19.95 2.92
CA GLY A 110 -8.64 18.75 2.08
C GLY A 110 -9.50 17.65 2.73
N LEU A 111 -9.62 17.61 4.06
CA LEU A 111 -10.50 16.69 4.77
C LEU A 111 -11.98 17.03 4.60
N GLU A 112 -12.31 18.33 4.56
CA GLU A 112 -13.66 18.79 4.22
C GLU A 112 -13.99 18.39 2.76
N ALA A 113 -13.10 18.71 1.81
CA ALA A 113 -13.29 18.35 0.41
C ALA A 113 -13.48 16.83 0.24
N PHE A 114 -12.67 16.00 0.90
CA PHE A 114 -12.83 14.54 0.89
C PHE A 114 -14.18 14.08 1.48
N LYS A 115 -14.63 14.68 2.59
CA LYS A 115 -15.92 14.36 3.21
C LYS A 115 -17.10 14.75 2.33
N GLU A 116 -17.03 15.91 1.68
CA GLU A 116 -18.08 16.40 0.79
C GLU A 116 -18.17 15.60 -0.52
N GLY A 117 -17.01 15.22 -1.06
CA GLY A 117 -16.89 14.52 -2.34
C GLY A 117 -17.00 15.46 -3.55
N SER A 118 -16.41 15.02 -4.66
CA SER A 118 -16.28 15.77 -5.91
C SER A 118 -17.58 16.40 -6.43
N ALA A 119 -18.73 15.71 -6.38
CA ALA A 119 -19.98 16.24 -6.91
C ALA A 119 -20.47 17.50 -6.19
N LYS A 120 -20.25 17.60 -4.87
CA LYS A 120 -20.59 18.83 -4.13
C LYS A 120 -19.61 19.96 -4.40
N ARG A 121 -18.35 19.60 -4.70
CA ARG A 121 -17.26 20.54 -4.99
C ARG A 121 -17.27 21.03 -6.44
N ALA A 122 -17.96 20.33 -7.35
CA ALA A 122 -17.95 20.56 -8.79
C ALA A 122 -18.11 22.03 -9.21
N GLY A 123 -19.07 22.75 -8.62
CA GLY A 123 -19.29 24.16 -8.94
C GLY A 123 -18.08 25.05 -8.68
N ALA A 124 -17.31 24.78 -7.62
CA ALA A 124 -16.08 25.51 -7.30
C ALA A 124 -14.91 25.17 -8.24
N LEU A 125 -15.02 24.07 -9.00
CA LEU A 125 -14.00 23.62 -9.96
C LEU A 125 -14.29 24.04 -11.40
N GLY A 126 -15.37 24.81 -11.62
CA GLY A 126 -15.85 25.16 -12.96
C GLY A 126 -16.67 24.05 -13.65
N ASP A 127 -16.97 22.93 -12.97
CA ASP A 127 -17.77 21.84 -13.51
C ASP A 127 -19.27 22.21 -13.52
N THR A 128 -19.63 23.04 -14.51
CA THR A 128 -20.99 23.55 -14.74
C THR A 128 -21.47 23.19 -16.15
N GLY A 129 -22.76 23.38 -16.44
CA GLY A 129 -23.35 23.05 -17.74
C GLY A 129 -23.11 21.58 -18.13
N ASP A 130 -22.51 21.35 -19.28
CA ASP A 130 -22.20 20.01 -19.80
C ASP A 130 -21.19 19.23 -18.94
N ASN A 131 -20.39 19.92 -18.13
CA ASN A 131 -19.45 19.33 -17.17
C ASN A 131 -20.08 19.04 -15.81
N SER A 132 -21.33 19.45 -15.59
CA SER A 132 -21.95 19.34 -14.28
C SER A 132 -22.10 17.88 -13.83
N PRO A 133 -22.16 17.63 -12.50
CA PRO A 133 -22.39 16.29 -11.96
C PRO A 133 -23.63 15.58 -12.51
N GLU A 134 -24.60 16.31 -13.07
CA GLU A 134 -25.81 15.73 -13.63
C GLU A 134 -25.53 14.87 -14.87
N ASN A 135 -24.45 15.17 -15.60
CA ASN A 135 -24.04 14.47 -16.81
C ASN A 135 -22.95 13.43 -16.55
N TRP A 136 -22.50 13.28 -15.31
CA TRP A 136 -21.43 12.35 -14.98
C TRP A 136 -21.91 10.89 -14.98
N LEU A 137 -21.11 10.03 -15.62
CA LEU A 137 -21.29 8.59 -15.70
C LEU A 137 -21.12 7.90 -14.33
N PHE A 138 -20.30 8.48 -13.45
CA PHE A 138 -20.07 8.00 -12.08
C PHE A 138 -19.72 9.17 -11.16
N GLY A 139 -19.87 8.96 -9.84
CA GLY A 139 -19.50 9.97 -8.84
C GLY A 139 -20.41 11.20 -8.78
N ASN A 140 -21.59 11.14 -9.43
CA ASN A 140 -22.56 12.24 -9.52
C ASN A 140 -23.30 12.60 -8.21
N GLY A 141 -23.00 11.94 -7.09
CA GLY A 141 -23.66 12.17 -5.80
C GLY A 141 -25.13 11.70 -5.73
N LYS A 142 -25.66 11.05 -6.78
CA LYS A 142 -27.04 10.52 -6.85
C LYS A 142 -27.05 8.99 -6.69
N ASN A 143 -28.14 8.33 -7.10
CA ASN A 143 -28.61 6.93 -6.88
C ASN A 143 -27.59 5.76 -6.85
N GLN A 144 -26.33 5.96 -7.24
CA GLN A 144 -25.26 4.95 -7.19
C GLN A 144 -23.96 5.53 -6.62
N PRO A 145 -23.83 5.62 -5.28
CA PRO A 145 -22.60 6.12 -4.67
C PRO A 145 -21.42 5.17 -4.93
N VAL A 146 -20.27 5.75 -5.27
CA VAL A 146 -18.98 5.06 -5.31
C VAL A 146 -18.48 4.96 -3.87
N HIS A 147 -18.22 3.75 -3.39
CA HIS A 147 -17.62 3.49 -2.08
C HIS A 147 -16.13 3.17 -2.18
N ALA A 148 -15.70 2.52 -3.26
CA ALA A 148 -14.29 2.23 -3.50
C ALA A 148 -13.93 2.33 -4.98
N VAL A 149 -12.65 2.62 -5.24
CA VAL A 149 -12.02 2.56 -6.56
C VAL A 149 -10.92 1.53 -6.47
N LEU A 150 -11.09 0.40 -7.17
CA LEU A 150 -10.06 -0.62 -7.31
C LEU A 150 -9.28 -0.35 -8.60
N THR A 151 -7.98 -0.11 -8.46
CA THR A 151 -7.04 0.12 -9.55
C THR A 151 -6.33 -1.18 -9.88
N ILE A 152 -6.42 -1.63 -11.13
CA ILE A 152 -5.76 -2.83 -11.64
C ILE A 152 -4.89 -2.39 -12.82
N ALA A 153 -3.58 -2.66 -12.75
CA ALA A 153 -2.65 -2.21 -13.78
C ALA A 153 -1.70 -3.35 -14.16
N ALA A 154 -1.49 -3.59 -15.45
CA ALA A 154 -0.61 -4.66 -15.92
C ALA A 154 0.16 -4.31 -17.21
N ASP A 155 1.34 -4.91 -17.37
CA ASP A 155 2.17 -4.73 -18.57
C ASP A 155 1.52 -5.32 -19.83
N THR A 156 0.65 -6.32 -19.70
CA THR A 156 -0.05 -6.94 -20.84
C THR A 156 -1.57 -6.92 -20.69
N GLU A 157 -2.27 -6.87 -21.81
CA GLU A 157 -3.74 -6.92 -21.85
C GLU A 157 -4.27 -8.26 -21.30
N ALA A 158 -3.57 -9.37 -21.56
CA ALA A 158 -3.97 -10.69 -21.09
C ALA A 158 -3.91 -10.78 -19.56
N ASP A 159 -2.81 -10.29 -18.96
CA ASP A 159 -2.65 -10.27 -17.51
C ASP A 159 -3.66 -9.33 -16.84
N LEU A 160 -3.94 -8.18 -17.48
CA LEU A 160 -4.98 -7.27 -17.02
C LEU A 160 -6.36 -7.94 -17.06
N ALA A 161 -6.72 -8.57 -18.18
CA ALA A 161 -8.02 -9.22 -18.34
C ALA A 161 -8.23 -10.37 -17.34
N ALA A 162 -7.18 -11.14 -17.06
CA ALA A 162 -7.21 -12.19 -16.05
C ALA A 162 -7.43 -11.61 -14.64
N ALA A 163 -6.69 -10.56 -14.27
CA ALA A 163 -6.83 -9.90 -12.98
C ALA A 163 -8.19 -9.22 -12.80
N VAL A 164 -8.69 -8.54 -13.85
CA VAL A 164 -10.04 -7.95 -13.85
C VAL A 164 -11.09 -9.04 -13.65
N THR A 165 -11.01 -10.17 -14.36
CA THR A 165 -11.93 -11.29 -14.20
C THR A 165 -11.93 -11.80 -12.75
N ALA A 166 -10.75 -12.07 -12.18
CA ALA A 166 -10.62 -12.52 -10.79
C ALA A 166 -11.23 -11.53 -9.78
N GLN A 167 -11.02 -10.22 -9.98
CA GLN A 167 -11.59 -9.21 -9.08
C GLN A 167 -13.10 -9.02 -9.28
N ARG A 168 -13.63 -9.26 -10.49
CA ARG A 168 -15.09 -9.29 -10.73
C ARG A 168 -15.74 -10.48 -10.04
N GLU A 169 -15.11 -11.65 -10.08
CA GLU A 169 -15.56 -12.85 -9.38
C GLU A 169 -15.56 -12.62 -7.86
N ALA A 170 -14.46 -12.11 -7.31
CA ALA A 170 -14.36 -11.78 -5.88
C ALA A 170 -15.41 -10.74 -5.43
N ALA A 171 -15.66 -9.72 -6.25
CA ALA A 171 -16.71 -8.74 -5.97
C ALA A 171 -18.11 -9.39 -6.00
N ALA A 172 -18.39 -10.25 -6.99
CA ALA A 172 -19.66 -10.95 -7.12
C ALA A 172 -19.93 -11.90 -5.94
N GLU A 173 -18.93 -12.67 -5.50
CA GLU A 173 -19.01 -13.55 -4.33
C GLU A 173 -19.34 -12.77 -3.06
N ALA A 174 -18.72 -11.58 -2.90
CA ALA A 174 -19.00 -10.67 -1.81
C ALA A 174 -20.28 -9.83 -2.00
N LYS A 175 -21.01 -10.00 -3.11
CA LYS A 175 -22.17 -9.17 -3.50
C LYS A 175 -21.88 -7.66 -3.47
N ILE A 176 -20.69 -7.29 -3.93
CA ILE A 176 -20.30 -5.92 -4.19
C ILE A 176 -20.67 -5.59 -5.62
N LEU A 177 -21.34 -4.45 -5.82
CA LEU A 177 -21.75 -4.01 -7.14
C LEU A 177 -20.61 -3.24 -7.81
N ILE A 178 -20.30 -3.59 -9.05
CA ILE A 178 -19.47 -2.78 -9.93
C ILE A 178 -20.41 -1.83 -10.66
N ILE A 179 -20.40 -0.54 -10.28
CA ILE A 179 -21.31 0.46 -10.84
C ILE A 179 -20.75 1.14 -12.09
N PHE A 180 -19.42 1.14 -12.23
CA PHE A 180 -18.75 1.60 -13.43
C PHE A 180 -17.39 0.90 -13.58
N GLN A 181 -16.96 0.71 -14.81
CA GLN A 181 -15.64 0.21 -15.14
C GLN A 181 -15.02 1.14 -16.19
N GLN A 182 -13.83 1.66 -15.90
CA GLN A 182 -13.07 2.46 -16.84
C GLN A 182 -11.81 1.70 -17.26
N ASN A 183 -11.72 1.37 -18.55
CA ASN A 183 -10.50 0.83 -19.14
C ASN A 183 -9.68 1.99 -19.72
N ALA A 184 -8.39 2.00 -19.42
CA ALA A 184 -7.43 2.97 -19.94
C ALA A 184 -6.19 2.24 -20.43
N LYS A 185 -5.54 2.80 -21.44
CA LYS A 185 -4.39 2.18 -22.08
C LYS A 185 -3.45 3.23 -22.66
N THR A 186 -2.15 3.02 -22.51
CA THR A 186 -1.15 3.75 -23.31
C THR A 186 -1.48 3.60 -24.79
N LEU A 187 -1.53 4.73 -25.52
CA LEU A 187 -1.76 4.70 -26.96
C LEU A 187 -0.64 3.93 -27.69
N LEU A 188 -0.98 3.32 -28.83
CA LEU A 188 -0.04 2.47 -29.57
C LEU A 188 0.79 3.26 -30.60
N GLY A 189 1.89 2.63 -31.04
CA GLY A 189 2.74 3.15 -32.12
C GLY A 189 3.37 4.51 -31.80
N SER A 190 3.33 5.43 -32.77
CA SER A 190 3.92 6.79 -32.63
C SER A 190 3.20 7.68 -31.61
N ARG A 191 2.05 7.24 -31.08
CA ARG A 191 1.29 7.92 -30.02
C ARG A 191 1.65 7.41 -28.61
N ARG A 192 2.60 6.47 -28.47
CA ARG A 192 2.97 5.92 -27.16
C ARG A 192 3.46 6.97 -26.17
N GLY A 193 2.83 6.99 -24.99
CA GLY A 193 3.07 7.96 -23.93
C GLY A 193 2.63 9.38 -24.27
N LYS A 194 1.73 9.55 -25.25
CA LYS A 194 1.05 10.80 -25.56
C LYS A 194 -0.43 10.71 -25.16
N GLU A 195 -1.02 11.84 -24.83
CA GLU A 195 -2.48 11.97 -24.71
C GLU A 195 -3.14 12.19 -26.10
N HIS A 196 -4.47 12.32 -26.16
CA HIS A 196 -5.21 12.28 -27.43
C HIS A 196 -5.06 13.51 -28.32
N PHE A 197 -4.77 14.69 -27.77
CA PHE A 197 -4.37 15.85 -28.59
C PHE A 197 -3.00 15.63 -29.24
N GLY A 198 -2.19 14.72 -28.70
CA GLY A 198 -0.96 14.21 -29.27
C GLY A 198 0.31 14.65 -28.54
N PHE A 199 0.21 15.20 -27.34
CA PHE A 199 1.32 15.70 -26.53
C PHE A 199 1.87 14.63 -25.61
N LYS A 200 3.20 14.58 -25.47
CA LYS A 200 3.87 13.68 -24.52
C LYS A 200 3.45 14.06 -23.09
N ASP A 201 2.89 13.10 -22.37
CA ASP A 201 2.48 13.27 -20.98
C ASP A 201 3.41 12.50 -20.03
N GLY A 202 3.30 12.76 -18.73
CA GLY A 202 4.08 12.10 -17.67
C GLY A 202 5.54 12.56 -17.59
N ILE A 203 5.88 13.74 -18.13
CA ILE A 203 7.25 14.28 -18.13
C ILE A 203 7.64 14.87 -16.77
N SER A 204 6.83 15.80 -16.27
CA SER A 204 7.17 16.62 -15.10
C SER A 204 6.40 16.15 -13.87
N GLU A 205 6.90 15.11 -13.21
CA GLU A 205 6.47 14.68 -11.88
C GLU A 205 7.41 15.28 -10.82
N PRO A 206 6.93 15.68 -9.63
CA PRO A 206 7.81 16.08 -8.55
C PRO A 206 8.61 14.89 -8.01
N GLY A 207 9.85 15.13 -7.63
CA GLY A 207 10.59 14.19 -6.78
C GLY A 207 10.07 14.23 -5.34
N VAL A 208 10.19 13.14 -4.61
CA VAL A 208 9.67 13.00 -3.24
C VAL A 208 10.82 12.78 -2.26
N ARG A 209 10.91 13.63 -1.24
CA ARG A 209 11.90 13.49 -0.16
C ARG A 209 11.77 12.12 0.51
N PHE A 210 12.90 11.49 0.86
CA PHE A 210 12.96 10.14 1.43
C PHE A 210 12.51 8.99 0.51
N PHE A 211 12.23 9.27 -0.77
CA PHE A 211 11.91 8.26 -1.78
C PHE A 211 12.85 8.35 -2.98
N ASP A 212 13.01 9.54 -3.56
CA ASP A 212 13.93 9.80 -4.66
C ASP A 212 15.33 10.14 -4.17
N ARG A 213 16.34 9.69 -4.93
CA ARG A 213 17.74 9.98 -4.67
C ARG A 213 18.03 11.44 -5.02
N PRO A 214 18.59 12.25 -4.10
CA PRO A 214 18.99 13.61 -4.42
C PRO A 214 20.22 13.62 -5.32
N ASN A 215 20.28 14.60 -6.22
CA ASN A 215 21.45 14.86 -7.04
C ASN A 215 22.63 15.26 -6.13
N PRO A 216 23.83 14.65 -6.29
CA PRO A 216 25.01 15.01 -5.51
C PRO A 216 25.39 16.50 -5.59
N ASP A 217 25.17 17.14 -6.74
CA ASP A 217 25.53 18.54 -6.98
C ASP A 217 24.43 19.52 -6.53
N ASN A 218 23.18 19.07 -6.50
CA ASN A 218 22.04 19.85 -6.01
C ASN A 218 21.04 18.94 -5.26
N GLN A 219 21.10 18.94 -3.92
CA GLN A 219 20.27 18.06 -3.10
C GLN A 219 18.76 18.36 -3.16
N GLU A 220 18.36 19.46 -3.80
CA GLU A 220 16.97 19.84 -4.00
C GLU A 220 16.38 19.28 -5.30
N GLU A 221 17.18 18.57 -6.10
CA GLU A 221 16.76 17.94 -7.35
C GLU A 221 16.99 16.43 -7.33
N VAL A 222 16.24 15.72 -8.16
CA VAL A 222 16.40 14.27 -8.33
C VAL A 222 17.67 13.95 -9.12
N GLU A 223 18.41 12.95 -8.67
CA GLU A 223 19.62 12.44 -9.31
C GLU A 223 19.37 12.09 -10.79
N ASN A 224 20.22 12.60 -11.70
CA ASN A 224 20.10 12.43 -13.16
C ASN A 224 18.83 13.03 -13.81
N HIS A 225 18.08 13.86 -13.08
CA HIS A 225 16.86 14.51 -13.55
C HIS A 225 16.86 16.01 -13.25
N PRO A 226 17.73 16.80 -13.93
CA PRO A 226 17.86 18.23 -13.67
C PRO A 226 16.53 18.98 -13.82
N GLY A 227 16.27 19.94 -12.93
CA GLY A 227 15.02 20.69 -12.82
C GLY A 227 13.85 19.94 -12.17
N THR A 228 14.00 18.65 -11.87
CA THR A 228 13.00 17.88 -11.13
C THR A 228 13.22 18.06 -9.63
N ARG A 229 12.54 19.03 -9.04
CA ARG A 229 12.65 19.37 -7.61
C ARG A 229 12.14 18.24 -6.69
N ILE A 230 12.84 18.03 -5.58
CA ILE A 230 12.48 17.15 -4.47
C ILE A 230 11.61 17.93 -3.47
N ILE A 231 10.35 17.52 -3.38
CA ILE A 231 9.31 18.13 -2.56
C ILE A 231 9.21 17.38 -1.22
N PRO A 232 8.86 18.06 -0.10
CA PRO A 232 8.59 17.40 1.17
C PRO A 232 7.55 16.27 1.04
N ALA A 233 7.83 15.11 1.64
CA ALA A 233 6.98 13.94 1.48
C ALA A 233 5.57 14.12 2.05
N GLY A 234 5.41 15.00 3.04
CA GLY A 234 4.10 15.33 3.62
C GLY A 234 3.11 15.95 2.65
N GLU A 235 3.54 16.39 1.46
CA GLU A 235 2.64 16.85 0.39
C GLU A 235 1.96 15.70 -0.36
N PHE A 236 2.45 14.46 -0.21
CA PHE A 236 1.89 13.30 -0.92
C PHE A 236 1.50 12.17 0.03
N VAL A 237 2.19 12.03 1.17
CA VAL A 237 1.99 10.97 2.17
C VAL A 237 1.65 11.60 3.51
N VAL A 238 0.43 11.36 3.98
CA VAL A 238 -0.06 11.91 5.26
C VAL A 238 0.76 11.35 6.43
N GLY A 239 1.18 12.24 7.34
CA GLY A 239 1.98 11.91 8.52
C GLY A 239 3.49 12.08 8.34
N GLU A 240 3.94 12.34 7.11
CA GLU A 240 5.28 12.85 6.82
C GLU A 240 5.35 14.37 6.99
N GLN A 241 6.55 14.94 7.08
CA GLN A 241 6.73 16.38 7.22
C GLN A 241 6.36 17.10 5.91
N PRO A 242 5.37 18.02 5.92
CA PRO A 242 4.98 18.78 4.73
C PRO A 242 5.80 20.08 4.62
N ALA A 243 5.56 20.85 3.56
CA ALA A 243 6.10 22.19 3.41
C ALA A 243 5.53 23.15 4.49
N PRO A 244 6.25 24.24 4.82
CA PRO A 244 5.74 25.25 5.75
C PRO A 244 4.38 25.80 5.32
N GLY A 245 3.45 25.91 6.27
CA GLY A 245 2.09 26.43 6.02
C GLY A 245 1.11 25.40 5.43
N SER A 246 1.54 24.16 5.19
CA SER A 246 0.65 23.05 4.84
C SER A 246 -0.11 22.52 6.06
N PHE A 247 -1.26 21.88 5.80
CA PHE A 247 -2.11 21.29 6.83
C PHE A 247 -1.43 20.05 7.46
N THR A 248 -1.52 19.91 8.78
CA THR A 248 -0.85 18.82 9.53
C THR A 248 -1.77 18.04 10.46
N ASP A 249 -2.99 18.52 10.70
CA ASP A 249 -3.90 17.95 11.70
C ASP A 249 -4.78 16.84 11.11
N PHE A 250 -4.14 15.72 10.75
CA PHE A 250 -4.82 14.58 10.15
C PHE A 250 -5.25 13.55 11.21
N PRO A 251 -6.42 12.90 11.03
CA PRO A 251 -6.78 11.73 11.83
C PRO A 251 -5.74 10.61 11.74
N GLU A 252 -5.59 9.83 12.82
CA GLU A 252 -4.59 8.76 12.89
C GLU A 252 -4.73 7.72 11.76
N TRP A 253 -5.96 7.41 11.35
CA TRP A 253 -6.23 6.45 10.26
C TRP A 253 -5.66 6.87 8.91
N ALA A 254 -5.41 8.17 8.72
CA ALA A 254 -4.91 8.71 7.46
C ALA A 254 -3.39 8.56 7.33
N ARG A 255 -2.67 8.22 8.41
CA ARG A 255 -1.21 8.08 8.39
C ARG A 255 -0.75 7.06 7.33
N ASN A 256 0.31 7.41 6.61
CA ASN A 256 0.89 6.66 5.48
C ASN A 256 -0.08 6.45 4.30
N GLY A 257 -1.20 7.17 4.26
CA GLY A 257 -2.11 7.19 3.11
C GLY A 257 -1.99 8.47 2.29
N SER A 258 -2.81 8.56 1.24
CA SER A 258 -2.84 9.70 0.33
C SER A 258 -4.26 9.89 -0.23
N PHE A 259 -4.69 11.13 -0.44
CA PHE A 259 -5.95 11.39 -1.12
C PHE A 259 -5.78 11.16 -2.62
N GLN A 260 -6.79 10.55 -3.23
CA GLN A 260 -6.86 10.27 -4.65
C GLN A 260 -7.98 11.10 -5.27
N VAL A 261 -7.68 11.79 -6.36
CA VAL A 261 -8.68 12.39 -7.25
C VAL A 261 -8.68 11.59 -8.55
N VAL A 262 -9.86 11.16 -8.98
CA VAL A 262 -10.07 10.51 -10.28
C VAL A 262 -11.03 11.35 -11.09
N ARG A 263 -10.66 11.73 -12.32
CA ARG A 263 -11.55 12.41 -13.28
C ARG A 263 -11.52 11.71 -14.62
N ARG A 264 -12.70 11.48 -15.20
CA ARG A 264 -12.83 11.02 -16.58
C ARG A 264 -13.06 12.23 -17.47
N LEU A 265 -12.03 12.62 -18.20
CA LEU A 265 -12.02 13.81 -19.05
C LEU A 265 -12.15 13.37 -20.51
N ALA A 266 -13.29 13.60 -21.15
CA ALA A 266 -13.48 13.38 -22.58
C ALA A 266 -12.76 14.46 -23.38
N GLN A 267 -12.15 14.08 -24.51
CA GLN A 267 -11.37 15.00 -25.34
C GLN A 267 -11.91 15.02 -26.77
N ASP A 268 -12.37 16.19 -27.21
CA ASP A 268 -12.72 16.44 -28.62
C ASP A 268 -11.47 16.87 -29.39
N VAL A 269 -10.73 15.87 -29.87
CA VAL A 269 -9.50 16.03 -30.64
C VAL A 269 -9.68 16.86 -31.91
N PRO A 270 -10.64 16.55 -32.82
CA PRO A 270 -10.80 17.34 -34.03
C PRO A 270 -11.26 18.77 -33.73
N GLY A 271 -12.16 18.97 -32.77
CA GLY A 271 -12.61 20.30 -32.35
C GLY A 271 -11.45 21.17 -31.85
N TRP A 272 -10.62 20.62 -30.97
CA TRP A 272 -9.45 21.34 -30.43
C TRP A 272 -8.45 21.76 -31.52
N TRP A 273 -8.08 20.85 -32.42
CA TRP A 273 -7.15 21.18 -33.52
C TRP A 273 -7.74 22.16 -34.55
N SER A 274 -9.06 22.10 -34.77
CA SER A 274 -9.77 23.09 -35.58
C SER A 274 -9.70 24.47 -34.95
N GLN A 275 -9.97 24.58 -33.64
CA GLN A 275 -9.84 25.83 -32.88
C GLN A 275 -8.42 26.39 -32.97
N VAL A 276 -7.39 25.58 -32.73
CA VAL A 276 -5.98 26.02 -32.87
C VAL A 276 -5.72 26.63 -34.25
N SER A 277 -6.22 25.99 -35.30
CA SER A 277 -6.04 26.47 -36.68
C SER A 277 -6.77 27.79 -36.94
N VAL A 278 -7.95 28.00 -36.34
CA VAL A 278 -8.69 29.27 -36.41
C VAL A 278 -7.94 30.37 -35.66
N LYS A 279 -7.53 30.12 -34.42
CA LYS A 279 -6.81 31.10 -33.58
C LYS A 279 -5.46 31.49 -34.17
N LEU A 280 -4.77 30.57 -34.83
CA LEU A 280 -3.56 30.89 -35.58
C LEU A 280 -3.81 31.89 -36.71
N LYS A 281 -4.93 31.76 -37.44
CA LYS A 281 -5.28 32.72 -38.51
C LYS A 281 -5.56 34.11 -37.93
N GLU A 282 -6.28 34.19 -36.80
CA GLU A 282 -6.52 35.44 -36.08
C GLU A 282 -5.19 36.10 -35.67
N LEU A 283 -4.26 35.34 -35.07
CA LEU A 283 -2.95 35.84 -34.67
C LEU A 283 -2.07 36.29 -35.84
N LYS A 284 -2.12 35.59 -36.99
CA LYS A 284 -1.41 36.02 -38.20
C LYS A 284 -1.98 37.30 -38.79
N GLN A 285 -3.31 37.42 -38.88
CA GLN A 285 -3.98 38.65 -39.33
C GLN A 285 -3.64 39.83 -38.42
N ALA A 286 -3.59 39.58 -37.11
CA ALA A 286 -3.15 40.56 -36.13
C ALA A 286 -1.65 40.88 -36.24
N LYS A 287 -0.83 40.11 -36.95
CA LYS A 287 0.65 40.19 -36.93
C LYS A 287 1.20 40.07 -35.51
N ALA A 288 0.69 39.10 -34.75
CA ALA A 288 1.13 38.78 -33.39
C ALA A 288 2.09 37.58 -33.36
N VAL A 289 2.17 36.82 -34.47
CA VAL A 289 3.04 35.64 -34.62
C VAL A 289 3.76 35.67 -35.96
N PRO A 290 4.88 34.93 -36.12
CA PRO A 290 5.56 34.80 -37.40
C PRO A 290 4.66 34.21 -38.50
N GLU A 291 4.86 34.62 -39.76
CA GLU A 291 4.16 34.02 -40.91
C GLU A 291 4.43 32.51 -41.05
N THR A 292 5.61 32.07 -40.62
CA THR A 292 6.03 30.66 -40.58
C THR A 292 5.37 29.85 -39.47
N ALA A 293 4.66 30.49 -38.53
CA ALA A 293 3.98 29.80 -37.43
C ALA A 293 2.95 28.81 -37.99
N THR A 294 2.94 27.61 -37.42
CA THR A 294 2.05 26.51 -37.80
C THR A 294 1.04 26.22 -36.68
N ALA A 295 0.03 25.39 -36.96
CA ALA A 295 -0.90 24.96 -35.92
C ALA A 295 -0.17 24.25 -34.78
N GLU A 296 0.83 23.43 -35.11
CA GLU A 296 1.71 22.77 -34.14
C GLU A 296 2.46 23.78 -33.24
N TRP A 297 2.97 24.88 -33.81
CA TRP A 297 3.67 25.93 -33.06
C TRP A 297 2.77 26.62 -32.03
N LEU A 298 1.51 26.90 -32.40
CA LEU A 298 0.54 27.49 -31.48
C LEU A 298 0.07 26.48 -30.45
N ALA A 299 -0.24 25.25 -30.86
CA ALA A 299 -0.65 24.16 -29.99
C ALA A 299 0.40 23.91 -28.89
N ALA A 300 1.69 23.90 -29.25
CA ALA A 300 2.80 23.77 -28.30
C ALA A 300 2.81 24.90 -27.27
N ARG A 301 2.42 26.13 -27.64
CA ARG A 301 2.30 27.28 -26.74
C ARG A 301 1.05 27.26 -25.88
N LEU A 302 -0.06 26.69 -26.35
CA LEU A 302 -1.23 26.48 -25.48
C LEU A 302 -0.91 25.47 -24.37
N VAL A 303 -0.10 24.46 -24.68
CA VAL A 303 0.30 23.41 -23.71
C VAL A 303 1.51 23.83 -22.86
N GLY A 304 2.48 24.53 -23.45
CA GLY A 304 3.80 24.87 -22.87
C GLY A 304 4.92 23.89 -23.26
N ARG A 305 4.61 22.84 -24.03
CA ARG A 305 5.56 21.87 -24.59
C ARG A 305 5.13 21.48 -25.99
N TRP A 306 6.10 21.16 -26.85
CA TRP A 306 5.84 20.51 -28.12
C TRP A 306 5.34 19.08 -27.94
N ARG A 307 4.77 18.49 -29.00
CA ARG A 307 4.24 17.13 -28.94
C ARG A 307 5.29 16.06 -28.62
N SER A 308 6.56 16.29 -28.93
CA SER A 308 7.67 15.42 -28.50
C SER A 308 7.84 15.38 -26.97
N GLY A 309 7.44 16.46 -26.28
CA GLY A 309 7.77 16.75 -24.89
C GLY A 309 8.78 17.88 -24.71
N ALA A 310 9.39 18.41 -25.76
CA ALA A 310 10.36 19.51 -25.66
C ALA A 310 9.73 20.79 -25.08
N PRO A 311 10.36 21.45 -24.09
CA PRO A 311 9.82 22.67 -23.49
C PRO A 311 9.93 23.86 -24.45
N VAL A 312 8.83 24.61 -24.61
CA VAL A 312 8.77 25.75 -25.55
C VAL A 312 9.77 26.83 -25.17
N CYS A 313 9.98 27.10 -23.88
CA CYS A 313 10.93 28.11 -23.42
C CYS A 313 12.37 27.89 -23.94
N LYS A 314 12.80 26.63 -24.13
CA LYS A 314 14.11 26.29 -24.69
C LYS A 314 14.12 26.11 -26.21
N HIS A 315 12.98 25.72 -26.78
CA HIS A 315 12.85 25.39 -28.20
C HIS A 315 11.72 26.21 -28.85
N GLN A 316 11.87 27.52 -28.92
CA GLN A 316 10.78 28.42 -29.30
C GLN A 316 10.32 28.28 -30.77
N ASP A 317 11.23 27.90 -31.67
CA ASP A 317 10.98 27.93 -33.11
C ASP A 317 10.54 26.58 -33.71
N ARG A 318 10.92 25.45 -33.09
CA ARG A 318 10.67 24.12 -33.65
C ARG A 318 10.67 23.03 -32.59
N ASP A 319 9.94 21.94 -32.88
CA ASP A 319 10.01 20.71 -32.11
C ASP A 319 11.38 20.01 -32.28
N VAL A 320 11.80 19.24 -31.28
CA VAL A 320 12.98 18.38 -31.32
C VAL A 320 12.58 16.92 -31.04
N PRO A 321 13.20 15.93 -31.72
CA PRO A 321 12.89 14.53 -31.46
C PRO A 321 13.13 14.17 -29.99
N ASN A 322 12.18 13.45 -29.39
CA ASN A 322 12.37 12.90 -28.06
C ASN A 322 13.43 11.79 -28.09
N ASN A 323 14.42 11.85 -27.20
CA ASN A 323 15.40 10.78 -27.03
C ASN A 323 14.86 9.74 -26.02
N PRO A 324 14.52 8.50 -26.43
CA PRO A 324 13.92 7.50 -25.54
C PRO A 324 14.83 7.03 -24.41
N SER A 325 16.14 7.28 -24.53
CA SER A 325 17.20 6.86 -23.59
C SER A 325 17.67 7.96 -22.64
N ALA A 326 17.33 9.23 -22.92
CA ALA A 326 17.68 10.35 -22.06
C ALA A 326 16.53 10.67 -21.08
N SER A 327 16.87 11.33 -19.96
CA SER A 327 15.85 11.95 -19.13
C SER A 327 15.16 13.07 -19.92
N SER A 328 13.85 13.19 -19.74
CA SER A 328 13.06 14.25 -20.38
C SER A 328 13.57 15.62 -19.90
N ASP A 329 13.77 16.55 -20.83
CA ASP A 329 14.23 17.90 -20.50
C ASP A 329 13.17 18.66 -19.67
N ASN A 330 13.50 18.90 -18.40
CA ASN A 330 12.66 19.59 -17.43
C ASN A 330 13.38 20.74 -16.73
N ASP A 331 14.60 21.07 -17.15
CA ASP A 331 15.52 22.00 -16.48
C ASP A 331 15.26 23.46 -16.87
N PHE A 332 14.15 24.02 -16.39
CA PHE A 332 13.77 25.42 -16.58
C PHE A 332 12.81 25.85 -15.46
N ASP A 333 12.61 27.15 -15.25
CA ASP A 333 11.68 27.63 -14.23
C ASP A 333 10.96 28.94 -14.54
N PHE A 334 11.03 29.41 -15.79
CA PHE A 334 10.39 30.63 -16.29
C PHE A 334 10.89 31.95 -15.69
N ARG A 335 11.99 31.95 -14.92
CA ARG A 335 12.56 33.19 -14.35
C ARG A 335 13.04 34.19 -15.40
N ASP A 336 13.35 33.69 -16.59
CA ASP A 336 13.82 34.43 -17.76
C ASP A 336 12.70 34.80 -18.74
N ASP A 337 11.45 34.39 -18.44
CA ASP A 337 10.28 34.58 -19.29
C ASP A 337 9.09 35.12 -18.47
N LEU A 338 9.33 36.10 -17.60
CA LEU A 338 8.29 36.64 -16.70
C LEU A 338 7.10 37.24 -17.46
N GLU A 339 7.31 37.78 -18.66
CA GLU A 339 6.27 38.36 -19.53
C GLU A 339 5.62 37.34 -20.49
N GLY A 340 5.87 36.04 -20.33
CA GLY A 340 5.23 35.00 -21.14
C GLY A 340 5.48 35.05 -22.64
N LEU A 341 6.52 35.74 -23.10
CA LEU A 341 6.80 35.95 -24.53
C LEU A 341 7.27 34.68 -25.23
N ALA A 342 7.95 33.78 -24.52
CA ALA A 342 8.32 32.48 -25.04
C ALA A 342 7.21 31.45 -24.79
N THR A 343 6.82 31.27 -23.53
CA THR A 343 5.76 30.38 -23.09
C THR A 343 4.63 31.21 -22.48
N PRO A 344 3.49 31.39 -23.19
CA PRO A 344 2.40 32.26 -22.74
C PRO A 344 1.99 32.04 -21.29
N LEU A 345 1.61 33.11 -20.58
CA LEU A 345 1.22 33.04 -19.18
C LEU A 345 0.04 32.08 -18.92
N PHE A 346 -0.87 31.97 -19.88
CA PHE A 346 -2.02 31.07 -19.85
C PHE A 346 -1.71 29.62 -20.28
N SER A 347 -0.46 29.29 -20.65
CA SER A 347 -0.09 27.93 -21.10
C SER A 347 -0.43 26.90 -20.02
N HIS A 348 -1.00 25.75 -20.40
CA HIS A 348 -1.48 24.73 -19.46
C HIS A 348 -0.41 24.31 -18.43
N LEU A 349 0.79 23.97 -18.88
CA LEU A 349 1.87 23.55 -17.99
C LEU A 349 2.46 24.68 -17.14
N ARG A 350 2.28 25.94 -17.55
CA ARG A 350 2.70 27.12 -16.79
C ARG A 350 1.64 27.50 -15.75
N LYS A 351 0.34 27.42 -16.11
CA LYS A 351 -0.78 27.58 -15.17
C LYS A 351 -0.72 26.54 -14.06
N THR A 352 -0.53 25.27 -14.41
CA THR A 352 -0.50 24.15 -13.44
C THR A 352 0.80 24.04 -12.65
N SER A 353 1.89 24.64 -13.13
CA SER A 353 3.16 24.73 -12.41
C SER A 353 3.94 25.97 -12.87
N PRO A 354 3.71 27.13 -12.23
CA PRO A 354 4.32 28.40 -12.67
C PRO A 354 5.80 28.51 -12.30
N ARG A 355 6.32 27.59 -11.48
CA ARG A 355 7.72 27.52 -11.05
C ARG A 355 8.19 28.86 -10.44
N ALA A 356 9.29 29.44 -10.94
CA ALA A 356 9.78 30.75 -10.52
C ALA A 356 9.13 31.91 -11.30
N GLY A 357 8.22 31.62 -12.24
CA GLY A 357 7.60 32.58 -13.15
C GLY A 357 6.43 33.40 -12.58
N LEU A 358 6.18 33.35 -11.27
CA LEU A 358 5.14 34.18 -10.60
C LEU A 358 5.62 35.59 -10.26
N GLN A 359 6.91 35.88 -10.41
CA GLN A 359 7.46 37.19 -10.08
C GLN A 359 7.03 38.27 -11.10
N ALA A 360 6.73 39.47 -10.61
CA ALA A 360 6.62 40.65 -11.46
C ALA A 360 7.99 41.03 -12.05
N PRO A 361 8.07 41.66 -13.23
CA PRO A 361 9.31 42.10 -13.88
C PRO A 361 9.92 43.34 -13.18
N ASP A 362 10.14 43.27 -11.86
CA ASP A 362 10.78 44.30 -11.06
C ASP A 362 12.18 43.80 -10.64
N PRO A 363 13.26 44.32 -11.25
CA PRO A 363 14.63 43.87 -10.96
C PRO A 363 15.10 44.24 -9.54
N SER A 364 14.35 45.08 -8.80
CA SER A 364 14.65 45.40 -7.41
C SER A 364 14.10 44.36 -6.41
N ARG A 365 13.20 43.47 -6.85
CA ARG A 365 12.64 42.41 -6.00
C ARG A 365 13.51 41.16 -6.03
N PRO A 366 13.67 40.46 -4.90
CA PRO A 366 14.33 39.16 -4.90
C PRO A 366 13.55 38.16 -5.77
N PRO A 367 14.24 37.20 -6.41
CA PRO A 367 13.60 36.12 -7.15
C PRO A 367 12.54 35.42 -6.30
N PHE A 368 11.40 35.10 -6.91
CA PHE A 368 10.38 34.29 -6.24
C PHE A 368 10.94 32.90 -5.93
N ASP A 369 10.87 32.48 -4.66
CA ASP A 369 11.31 31.15 -4.26
C ASP A 369 10.23 30.12 -4.62
N ALA A 370 10.51 29.29 -5.63
CA ALA A 370 9.60 28.24 -6.07
C ALA A 370 9.23 27.23 -4.96
N LYS A 371 9.98 27.17 -3.84
CA LYS A 371 9.63 26.37 -2.65
C LYS A 371 8.31 26.80 -2.01
N GLU A 372 7.92 28.05 -2.15
CA GLU A 372 6.63 28.54 -1.66
C GLU A 372 5.43 27.82 -2.34
N LEU A 373 5.68 27.16 -3.48
CA LEU A 373 4.69 26.40 -4.23
C LEU A 373 4.75 24.88 -3.98
N ASP A 374 5.62 24.41 -3.09
CA ASP A 374 5.75 22.97 -2.80
C ASP A 374 4.43 22.38 -2.30
N GLY A 375 3.68 23.15 -1.51
CA GLY A 375 2.35 22.81 -1.01
C GLY A 375 1.24 22.72 -2.06
N ARG A 376 1.57 22.91 -3.35
CA ARG A 376 0.62 22.86 -4.48
C ARG A 376 0.86 21.67 -5.41
N ARG A 377 1.94 20.91 -5.20
CA ARG A 377 2.36 19.85 -6.13
C ARG A 377 1.47 18.62 -6.02
N ILE A 378 1.22 17.93 -7.12
CA ILE A 378 0.46 16.66 -7.15
C ILE A 378 1.29 15.57 -7.87
N MET A 379 1.06 14.31 -7.52
CA MET A 379 1.57 13.16 -8.29
C MET A 379 0.50 12.72 -9.29
N ARG A 380 0.80 12.65 -10.59
CA ARG A 380 -0.19 12.23 -11.60
C ARG A 380 0.05 10.78 -12.03
N ARG A 381 -1.03 10.02 -12.17
CA ARG A 381 -1.08 8.60 -12.59
C ARG A 381 -2.13 8.37 -13.68
N GLY A 382 -2.40 9.42 -14.46
CA GLY A 382 -3.40 9.37 -15.51
C GLY A 382 -3.00 8.47 -16.68
N ALA A 383 -4.01 8.01 -17.43
CA ALA A 383 -3.82 7.21 -18.63
C ALA A 383 -4.91 7.54 -19.68
N PRO A 384 -4.58 7.54 -20.99
CA PRO A 384 -5.59 7.73 -22.03
C PRO A 384 -6.62 6.59 -22.02
N TYR A 385 -7.86 6.88 -22.43
CA TYR A 385 -8.87 5.86 -22.74
C TYR A 385 -9.44 6.08 -24.14
N GLY A 386 -9.96 5.02 -24.75
CA GLY A 386 -10.50 5.06 -26.11
C GLY A 386 -9.42 5.00 -27.18
N HIS A 387 -9.86 4.79 -28.43
CA HIS A 387 -8.95 4.67 -29.56
C HIS A 387 -8.48 6.05 -30.06
N PRO A 388 -7.26 6.13 -30.61
CA PRO A 388 -6.81 7.35 -31.25
C PRO A 388 -7.77 7.76 -32.38
N PHE A 389 -8.10 9.05 -32.47
CA PHE A 389 -8.99 9.56 -33.52
C PHE A 389 -8.46 9.24 -34.92
N ASP A 390 -9.33 8.64 -35.73
CA ASP A 390 -9.20 8.36 -37.15
C ASP A 390 -10.53 8.69 -37.86
N PRO A 391 -10.59 9.80 -38.62
CA PRO A 391 -11.83 10.22 -39.28
C PRO A 391 -12.28 9.27 -40.40
N ALA A 392 -11.41 8.37 -40.87
CA ALA A 392 -11.72 7.41 -41.92
C ALA A 392 -12.17 6.03 -41.37
N ALA A 393 -12.11 5.83 -40.05
CA ALA A 393 -12.50 4.57 -39.45
C ALA A 393 -14.02 4.46 -39.31
N GLU A 394 -14.62 3.42 -39.90
CA GLU A 394 -16.02 3.03 -39.70
C GLU A 394 -16.24 2.25 -38.37
N GLY A 395 -15.17 2.05 -37.59
CA GLY A 395 -15.14 1.27 -36.35
C GLY A 395 -14.39 1.98 -35.22
N PRO A 396 -13.68 1.25 -34.32
CA PRO A 396 -12.94 1.85 -33.22
C PRO A 396 -11.99 2.96 -33.69
N GLY A 397 -12.03 4.12 -33.05
CA GLY A 397 -11.28 5.32 -33.46
C GLY A 397 -12.05 6.29 -34.35
N GLY A 398 -13.23 5.91 -34.86
CA GLY A 398 -14.10 6.76 -35.67
C GLY A 398 -14.63 8.01 -34.94
N PRO A 399 -15.29 8.95 -35.63
CA PRO A 399 -15.63 10.27 -35.08
C PRO A 399 -16.35 10.24 -33.73
N ASP A 400 -17.34 9.37 -33.58
CA ASP A 400 -18.20 9.27 -32.40
C ASP A 400 -17.64 8.39 -31.27
N ASP A 401 -16.47 7.75 -31.47
CA ASP A 401 -15.89 6.84 -30.49
C ASP A 401 -15.40 7.60 -29.23
N PRO A 402 -15.84 7.25 -28.00
CA PRO A 402 -15.42 7.94 -26.80
C PRO A 402 -13.93 7.85 -26.54
N ARG A 403 -13.29 9.01 -26.33
CA ARG A 403 -11.85 9.09 -26.04
C ARG A 403 -11.54 10.21 -25.06
N GLY A 404 -10.42 10.08 -24.37
CA GLY A 404 -9.89 11.15 -23.55
C GLY A 404 -8.89 10.65 -22.51
N LEU A 405 -8.82 11.35 -21.39
CA LEU A 405 -7.88 11.09 -20.32
C LEU A 405 -8.63 10.62 -19.07
N LEU A 406 -8.22 9.48 -18.53
CA LEU A 406 -8.51 9.13 -17.15
C LEU A 406 -7.46 9.80 -16.29
N PHE A 407 -7.76 10.98 -15.78
CA PHE A 407 -6.89 11.72 -14.89
C PHE A 407 -6.95 11.11 -13.48
N VAL A 408 -5.79 10.78 -12.92
CA VAL A 408 -5.65 10.32 -11.55
C VAL A 408 -4.53 11.10 -10.91
N CYS A 409 -4.74 11.63 -9.70
CA CYS A 409 -3.65 12.23 -8.94
C CYS A 409 -3.72 11.94 -7.44
N TYR A 410 -2.55 11.99 -6.81
CA TYR A 410 -2.33 11.76 -5.39
C TYR A 410 -1.74 12.98 -4.71
N GLN A 411 -2.25 13.27 -3.51
CA GLN A 411 -1.85 14.42 -2.68
C GLN A 411 -2.24 14.22 -1.20
N ALA A 412 -1.66 15.00 -0.29
CA ALA A 412 -2.05 15.00 1.12
C ALA A 412 -3.24 15.93 1.43
N ASP A 413 -3.49 16.94 0.61
CA ASP A 413 -4.59 17.90 0.79
C ASP A 413 -5.23 18.26 -0.56
N ILE A 414 -6.44 17.72 -0.80
CA ILE A 414 -7.20 17.95 -2.05
C ILE A 414 -7.44 19.45 -2.30
N ALA A 415 -7.83 20.20 -1.26
CA ALA A 415 -8.22 21.60 -1.39
C ALA A 415 -7.02 22.48 -1.73
N ARG A 416 -5.88 22.24 -1.07
CA ARG A 416 -4.66 23.06 -1.29
C ARG A 416 -3.90 22.71 -2.56
N GLN A 417 -4.11 21.52 -3.12
CA GLN A 417 -3.35 21.00 -4.25
C GLN A 417 -4.24 20.90 -5.49
N PHE A 418 -5.02 19.83 -5.65
CA PHE A 418 -5.82 19.61 -6.85
C PHE A 418 -6.86 20.72 -7.09
N GLU A 419 -7.67 21.07 -6.08
CA GLU A 419 -8.72 22.09 -6.26
C GLU A 419 -8.10 23.46 -6.50
N PHE A 420 -7.04 23.80 -5.78
CA PHE A 420 -6.33 25.07 -5.96
C PHE A 420 -5.75 25.22 -7.37
N ILE A 421 -5.11 24.17 -7.91
CA ILE A 421 -4.63 24.21 -9.30
C ILE A 421 -5.81 24.41 -10.26
N GLN A 422 -6.92 23.74 -10.02
CA GLN A 422 -8.08 23.78 -10.92
C GLN A 422 -8.80 25.14 -10.88
N ALA A 423 -9.09 25.65 -9.69
CA ALA A 423 -9.90 26.85 -9.48
C ALA A 423 -9.06 28.12 -9.48
N ASP A 424 -8.04 28.18 -8.62
CA ASP A 424 -7.26 29.41 -8.39
C ASP A 424 -6.18 29.65 -9.44
N TRP A 425 -5.81 28.64 -10.24
CA TRP A 425 -4.82 28.80 -11.31
C TRP A 425 -5.44 28.64 -12.70
N MET A 426 -6.00 27.47 -13.02
CA MET A 426 -6.50 27.16 -14.37
C MET A 426 -7.76 27.95 -14.72
N ASP A 427 -8.72 28.06 -13.80
CA ASP A 427 -10.00 28.75 -14.01
C ASP A 427 -9.97 30.24 -13.60
N GLU A 428 -8.90 30.72 -12.97
CA GLU A 428 -8.73 32.14 -12.59
C GLU A 428 -8.12 32.96 -13.74
N PRO A 429 -8.86 33.91 -14.35
CA PRO A 429 -8.35 34.74 -15.44
C PRO A 429 -7.21 35.67 -15.03
N ASP A 430 -7.16 36.14 -13.77
CA ASP A 430 -6.10 37.04 -13.32
C ASP A 430 -4.78 36.31 -13.04
N PHE A 431 -4.75 34.97 -12.99
CA PHE A 431 -3.55 34.23 -12.63
C PHE A 431 -2.58 34.04 -13.82
N PRO A 432 -1.25 34.27 -13.69
CA PRO A 432 -0.54 34.86 -12.55
C PRO A 432 -0.93 36.31 -12.25
N PRO A 433 -1.12 36.68 -10.96
CA PRO A 433 -1.77 37.92 -10.56
C PRO A 433 -0.96 39.18 -10.87
N GLY A 434 -1.64 40.33 -10.88
CA GLY A 434 -1.01 41.64 -10.98
C GLY A 434 -0.58 42.03 -12.39
N ARG A 435 -1.29 41.51 -13.39
CA ARG A 435 -1.08 41.76 -14.82
C ARG A 435 -2.22 42.62 -15.37
N ASN A 436 -1.90 43.48 -16.35
CA ASN A 436 -2.91 44.23 -17.08
C ASN A 436 -2.45 44.41 -18.54
N PRO A 437 -3.09 43.76 -19.52
CA PRO A 437 -4.30 42.92 -19.42
C PRO A 437 -4.11 41.64 -18.59
N GLN A 438 -5.23 41.01 -18.22
CA GLN A 438 -5.22 39.72 -17.52
C GLN A 438 -4.77 38.59 -18.47
N PRO A 439 -3.99 37.59 -18.00
CA PRO A 439 -3.54 36.49 -18.84
C PRO A 439 -4.68 35.65 -19.44
N GLY A 440 -5.76 35.48 -18.67
CA GLY A 440 -6.90 34.63 -19.01
C GLY A 440 -6.80 33.22 -18.43
N LYS A 441 -7.85 32.44 -18.65
CA LYS A 441 -7.97 31.05 -18.17
C LYS A 441 -7.14 30.09 -19.03
N ASP A 442 -6.94 28.88 -18.53
CA ASP A 442 -6.30 27.78 -19.26
C ASP A 442 -7.15 27.36 -20.49
N PRO A 443 -6.67 27.57 -21.72
CA PRO A 443 -7.47 27.33 -22.93
C PRO A 443 -7.44 25.87 -23.41
N VAL A 444 -6.71 24.99 -22.71
CA VAL A 444 -6.66 23.55 -23.04
C VAL A 444 -7.82 22.84 -22.38
N THR A 445 -8.18 23.25 -21.16
CA THR A 445 -9.15 22.53 -20.31
C THR A 445 -10.39 23.35 -19.96
N GLN A 446 -10.32 24.68 -20.01
CA GLN A 446 -11.43 25.58 -19.67
C GLN A 446 -12.01 26.25 -20.91
N GLU A 447 -13.24 26.73 -20.81
CA GLU A 447 -13.72 27.81 -21.67
C GLU A 447 -13.01 29.10 -21.25
N ALA A 448 -12.39 29.79 -22.20
CA ALA A 448 -11.49 30.90 -21.94
C ALA A 448 -11.75 32.06 -22.92
N ASP A 449 -12.72 32.92 -22.58
CA ASP A 449 -13.22 33.97 -23.47
C ASP A 449 -12.30 35.17 -23.64
N ASN A 450 -11.49 35.48 -22.62
CA ASN A 450 -10.63 36.66 -22.60
C ASN A 450 -9.21 36.24 -22.24
N VAL A 451 -8.50 35.66 -23.21
CA VAL A 451 -7.11 35.26 -23.09
C VAL A 451 -6.23 36.29 -23.76
N ASP A 452 -5.19 36.77 -23.08
CA ASP A 452 -4.26 37.73 -23.65
C ASP A 452 -3.01 37.04 -24.21
N PHE A 453 -2.82 37.12 -25.52
CA PHE A 453 -1.62 36.65 -26.20
C PHE A 453 -0.57 37.76 -26.29
N GLU A 454 0.46 37.65 -25.47
CA GLU A 454 1.60 38.55 -25.45
C GLU A 454 2.61 38.21 -26.55
N SER A 455 3.01 39.21 -27.33
CA SER A 455 3.99 39.10 -28.41
C SER A 455 4.88 40.33 -28.48
N ARG A 456 5.99 40.29 -29.22
CA ARG A 456 6.80 41.49 -29.49
C ARG A 456 6.34 42.17 -30.78
N GLY A 457 6.02 43.45 -30.68
CA GLY A 457 5.76 44.32 -31.83
C GLY A 457 7.05 44.65 -32.61
N PRO A 458 6.93 45.24 -33.81
CA PRO A 458 8.09 45.66 -34.62
C PRO A 458 9.02 46.69 -33.95
N ASP A 459 8.48 47.46 -33.00
CA ASP A 459 9.17 48.45 -32.17
C ASP A 459 9.79 47.84 -30.89
N GLY A 460 9.63 46.53 -30.68
CA GLY A 460 10.11 45.81 -29.50
C GLY A 460 9.19 45.90 -28.29
N ALA A 461 8.10 46.68 -28.35
CA ALA A 461 7.10 46.78 -27.28
C ALA A 461 6.29 45.48 -27.17
N ILE A 462 5.75 45.22 -25.97
CA ILE A 462 4.82 44.12 -25.77
C ILE A 462 3.49 44.50 -26.44
N LYS A 463 3.01 43.58 -27.26
CA LYS A 463 1.74 43.67 -27.95
C LYS A 463 0.81 42.62 -27.39
N HIS A 464 -0.35 43.10 -26.95
CA HIS A 464 -1.43 42.32 -26.38
C HIS A 464 -2.46 42.01 -27.47
N THR A 465 -2.80 40.73 -27.64
CA THR A 465 -3.76 40.28 -28.66
C THR A 465 -4.82 39.39 -27.98
N PRO A 466 -6.05 39.88 -27.82
CA PRO A 466 -7.10 39.10 -27.16
C PRO A 466 -7.55 37.93 -28.03
N LEU A 467 -7.76 36.79 -27.38
CA LEU A 467 -8.27 35.55 -27.97
C LEU A 467 -9.41 35.01 -27.10
N SER A 468 -10.32 34.28 -27.73
CA SER A 468 -11.35 33.47 -27.06
C SER A 468 -11.20 32.01 -27.49
N PHE A 469 -11.26 31.10 -26.53
CA PHE A 469 -11.16 29.66 -26.71
C PHE A 469 -12.38 28.95 -26.10
N GLN A 470 -12.97 28.05 -26.87
CA GLN A 470 -14.00 27.12 -26.46
C GLN A 470 -13.38 25.90 -25.76
N GLN A 471 -14.18 25.23 -24.93
CA GLN A 471 -13.77 24.04 -24.18
C GLN A 471 -13.89 22.77 -25.02
N PHE A 472 -12.81 21.99 -25.08
CA PHE A 472 -12.77 20.68 -25.77
C PHE A 472 -12.40 19.52 -24.84
N VAL A 473 -12.39 19.78 -23.53
CA VAL A 473 -12.22 18.78 -22.47
C VAL A 473 -13.46 18.80 -21.61
N GLN A 474 -14.20 17.70 -21.58
CA GLN A 474 -15.43 17.58 -20.81
C GLN A 474 -15.27 16.62 -19.62
N THR A 475 -15.63 17.06 -18.41
CA THR A 475 -15.72 16.21 -17.23
C THR A 475 -16.95 15.31 -17.31
N GLN A 476 -16.75 14.00 -17.41
CA GLN A 476 -17.82 12.99 -17.49
C GLN A 476 -17.87 12.08 -16.24
N GLY A 477 -17.12 12.41 -15.19
CA GLY A 477 -17.12 11.69 -13.93
C GLY A 477 -15.96 12.12 -13.05
N SER A 478 -16.20 12.23 -11.74
CA SER A 478 -15.17 12.59 -10.76
C SER A 478 -15.39 11.90 -9.43
N VAL A 479 -14.33 11.46 -8.77
CA VAL A 479 -14.35 10.85 -7.43
C VAL A 479 -13.21 11.38 -6.59
N TYR A 480 -13.51 11.78 -5.36
CA TYR A 480 -12.53 11.97 -4.30
C TYR A 480 -12.52 10.73 -3.41
N ALA A 481 -11.36 10.11 -3.30
CA ALA A 481 -11.13 8.93 -2.49
C ALA A 481 -9.86 9.09 -1.66
N PHE A 482 -9.59 8.12 -0.79
CA PHE A 482 -8.40 8.06 0.03
C PHE A 482 -7.78 6.67 -0.15
N ALA A 483 -6.50 6.61 -0.53
CA ALA A 483 -5.69 5.40 -0.56
C ALA A 483 -5.11 5.19 0.85
N PRO A 484 -5.69 4.30 1.68
CA PRO A 484 -5.23 4.10 3.05
C PRO A 484 -3.94 3.28 3.06
N SER A 485 -3.21 3.37 4.17
CA SER A 485 -2.09 2.47 4.41
C SER A 485 -2.54 1.01 4.48
N ILE A 486 -1.60 0.08 4.27
CA ILE A 486 -1.88 -1.36 4.39
C ILE A 486 -2.44 -1.69 5.78
N SER A 487 -1.91 -1.08 6.85
CA SER A 487 -2.45 -1.24 8.20
C SER A 487 -3.88 -0.70 8.35
N THR A 488 -4.19 0.46 7.77
CA THR A 488 -5.56 1.02 7.81
C THR A 488 -6.52 0.14 7.00
N LEU A 489 -6.12 -0.41 5.86
CA LEU A 489 -6.94 -1.35 5.09
C LEU A 489 -7.28 -2.61 5.92
N LYS A 490 -6.29 -3.16 6.65
CA LYS A 490 -6.50 -4.30 7.56
C LYS A 490 -7.46 -3.94 8.71
N ALA A 491 -7.30 -2.77 9.32
CA ALA A 491 -8.22 -2.28 10.36
C ALA A 491 -9.66 -2.12 9.83
N LEU A 492 -9.82 -1.54 8.64
CA LEU A 492 -11.13 -1.36 8.00
C LEU A 492 -11.79 -2.70 7.65
N ALA A 493 -11.02 -3.71 7.26
CA ALA A 493 -11.52 -5.06 7.05
C ALA A 493 -12.07 -5.70 8.35
N GLU A 494 -11.69 -5.20 9.51
CA GLU A 494 -12.20 -5.57 10.83
C GLU A 494 -13.26 -4.59 11.37
N GLY A 495 -13.58 -3.53 10.63
CA GLY A 495 -14.55 -2.51 11.03
C GLY A 495 -13.99 -1.41 11.92
N ARG A 496 -12.67 -1.23 11.96
CA ARG A 496 -11.96 -0.21 12.74
C ARG A 496 -11.28 0.80 11.81
N LEU A 497 -11.07 2.03 12.29
CA LEU A 497 -10.36 3.07 11.53
C LEU A 497 -8.84 3.02 11.75
N THR A 498 -8.40 2.64 12.95
CA THR A 498 -6.97 2.63 13.33
C THR A 498 -6.53 1.25 13.81
N GLY A 499 -5.21 1.02 13.75
CA GLY A 499 -4.55 -0.21 14.20
C GLY A 499 -4.23 -0.26 15.70
N GLN A 500 -4.47 0.81 16.47
CA GLN A 500 -4.19 0.87 17.91
C GLN A 500 -5.47 1.01 18.74
N SER A 501 -5.57 0.21 19.81
CA SER A 501 -6.56 0.37 20.86
C SER A 501 -6.17 1.57 21.73
N GLN A 502 -6.71 2.76 21.46
CA GLN A 502 -6.66 3.84 22.45
C GLN A 502 -7.67 3.55 23.56
N GLY A 503 -7.20 3.57 24.81
CA GLY A 503 -7.94 3.13 25.97
C GLY A 503 -9.15 4.01 26.32
N GLN A 504 -10.18 3.37 26.86
CA GLN A 504 -11.14 4.03 27.73
C GLN A 504 -11.28 3.29 29.06
N GLN A 505 -11.13 4.10 30.10
CA GLN A 505 -11.55 3.87 31.47
C GLN A 505 -12.99 3.33 31.52
N GLY A 506 -13.22 2.40 32.45
CA GLY A 506 -14.51 2.21 33.12
C GLY A 506 -15.74 2.00 32.23
N GLY A 507 -15.95 0.77 31.79
CA GLY A 507 -17.26 0.38 31.23
C GLY A 507 -17.22 -1.03 30.68
N GLN A 508 -17.95 -1.95 31.33
CA GLN A 508 -18.13 -3.34 30.90
C GLN A 508 -18.41 -3.43 29.40
N THR A 509 -17.52 -4.09 28.66
CA THR A 509 -17.77 -4.50 27.27
C THR A 509 -17.52 -5.99 27.14
N THR A 510 -18.59 -6.68 26.76
CA THR A 510 -18.60 -8.11 26.42
C THR A 510 -17.90 -8.29 25.07
N PRO A 511 -17.01 -9.30 24.89
CA PRO A 511 -16.16 -9.42 23.70
C PRO A 511 -16.86 -10.11 22.51
N GLN A 512 -16.47 -9.75 21.28
CA GLN A 512 -16.69 -10.54 20.06
C GLN A 512 -15.38 -10.66 19.24
N PRO A 513 -15.20 -11.76 18.47
CA PRO A 513 -13.95 -12.54 18.42
C PRO A 513 -12.94 -12.03 17.38
N GLY A 514 -11.66 -12.10 17.75
CA GLY A 514 -10.55 -11.61 16.97
C GLY A 514 -9.88 -12.72 16.17
N ARG A 515 -8.99 -12.30 15.27
CA ARG A 515 -7.99 -13.14 14.60
C ARG A 515 -7.24 -14.02 15.61
N ALA A 516 -6.95 -15.26 15.24
CA ALA A 516 -6.28 -16.19 16.13
C ALA A 516 -4.82 -15.78 16.33
N TYR A 517 -4.40 -15.64 17.59
CA TYR A 517 -2.98 -15.44 17.89
C TYR A 517 -2.27 -16.80 17.85
N PRO A 518 -1.13 -16.94 17.16
CA PRO A 518 -0.35 -18.17 17.23
C PRO A 518 0.08 -18.40 18.68
N ALA A 519 -0.23 -19.59 19.21
CA ALA A 519 0.16 -19.95 20.56
C ALA A 519 1.70 -19.99 20.64
N ASP A 520 2.22 -19.36 21.69
CA ASP A 520 3.64 -19.47 22.05
C ASP A 520 3.96 -20.90 22.47
N ASP A 521 3.05 -21.55 23.19
CA ASP A 521 3.14 -22.96 23.55
C ASP A 521 1.77 -23.57 23.90
N PHE A 522 1.68 -24.90 23.82
CA PHE A 522 0.54 -25.68 24.29
C PHE A 522 0.95 -26.62 25.42
N VAL A 523 0.53 -26.28 26.64
CA VAL A 523 0.81 -27.11 27.82
C VAL A 523 -0.33 -28.10 28.02
N ALA A 524 -0.04 -29.41 27.98
CA ALA A 524 -1.06 -30.43 28.24
C ALA A 524 -1.63 -30.27 29.66
N VAL A 525 -2.96 -30.31 29.78
CA VAL A 525 -3.63 -30.27 31.08
C VAL A 525 -3.53 -31.66 31.71
N PRO A 526 -2.90 -31.83 32.89
CA PRO A 526 -2.50 -33.12 33.47
C PRO A 526 -3.47 -34.28 33.24
N ASP A 527 -4.43 -34.56 34.08
CA ASP A 527 -5.35 -35.69 33.98
C ASP A 527 -6.42 -35.62 32.86
N GLN A 528 -6.18 -34.86 31.79
CA GLN A 528 -7.17 -34.54 30.74
C GLN A 528 -6.74 -34.94 29.33
N TRP A 529 -5.69 -35.77 29.21
CA TRP A 529 -5.26 -36.35 27.94
C TRP A 529 -6.19 -37.51 27.50
N ARG A 530 -6.75 -37.44 26.29
CA ARG A 530 -7.68 -38.42 25.68
C ARG A 530 -8.83 -38.88 26.60
N LYS A 531 -9.27 -38.01 27.51
CA LYS A 531 -10.35 -38.31 28.45
C LYS A 531 -11.69 -38.05 27.78
N GLY A 532 -12.46 -39.11 27.56
CA GLY A 532 -13.75 -39.03 26.87
C GLY A 532 -13.62 -38.63 25.39
N GLY A 533 -12.55 -39.09 24.71
CA GLY A 533 -12.34 -38.84 23.28
C GLY A 533 -11.85 -37.43 22.93
N GLN A 534 -11.17 -36.76 23.84
CA GLN A 534 -10.59 -35.43 23.63
C GLN A 534 -9.38 -35.21 24.54
N SER A 535 -8.49 -34.29 24.17
CA SER A 535 -7.39 -33.81 25.01
C SER A 535 -7.54 -32.33 25.31
N GLN A 536 -7.20 -31.92 26.54
CA GLN A 536 -7.21 -30.51 26.94
C GLN A 536 -5.79 -29.94 27.05
N PHE A 537 -5.65 -28.68 26.64
CA PHE A 537 -4.39 -27.94 26.64
C PHE A 537 -4.60 -26.53 27.19
N TRP A 538 -3.57 -25.95 27.80
CA TRP A 538 -3.47 -24.51 27.95
C TRP A 538 -2.70 -23.95 26.75
N ALA A 539 -3.37 -23.17 25.91
CA ALA A 539 -2.75 -22.39 24.85
C ALA A 539 -2.25 -21.08 25.45
N CYS A 540 -0.94 -20.86 25.44
CA CYS A 540 -0.29 -19.68 25.99
C CYS A 540 0.04 -18.68 24.88
N HIS A 541 -0.17 -17.38 25.12
CA HIS A 541 0.24 -16.31 24.21
C HIS A 541 0.50 -15.03 25.00
N GLY A 542 1.74 -14.53 24.96
CA GLY A 542 2.17 -13.40 25.78
C GLY A 542 1.94 -13.66 27.26
N ASP A 543 1.31 -12.70 27.96
CA ASP A 543 0.98 -12.81 29.38
C ASP A 543 -0.35 -13.55 29.65
N ARG A 544 -0.96 -14.13 28.61
CA ARG A 544 -2.27 -14.78 28.67
C ARG A 544 -2.18 -16.28 28.40
N TYR A 545 -3.19 -16.98 28.88
CA TYR A 545 -3.44 -18.35 28.50
C TYR A 545 -4.94 -18.60 28.37
N ARG A 546 -5.30 -19.63 27.63
CA ARG A 546 -6.68 -20.12 27.50
C ARG A 546 -6.68 -21.63 27.61
N LYS A 547 -7.69 -22.22 28.22
CA LYS A 547 -7.84 -23.68 28.25
C LYS A 547 -8.68 -24.11 27.05
N ILE A 548 -8.14 -24.96 26.20
CA ILE A 548 -8.79 -25.48 25.00
C ILE A 548 -8.94 -27.00 25.09
N SER A 549 -9.81 -27.58 24.27
CA SER A 549 -9.88 -29.02 24.05
C SER A 549 -9.90 -29.34 22.57
N VAL A 550 -9.20 -30.39 22.18
CA VAL A 550 -9.16 -30.94 20.82
C VAL A 550 -9.77 -32.33 20.85
N ALA A 551 -10.78 -32.57 20.01
CA ALA A 551 -11.44 -33.88 19.92
C ALA A 551 -10.59 -34.90 19.13
N ASP A 552 -10.68 -36.17 19.52
CA ASP A 552 -10.20 -37.30 18.71
C ASP A 552 -11.07 -37.43 17.43
N GLY A 553 -10.58 -38.16 16.43
CA GLY A 553 -11.27 -38.40 15.16
C GLY A 553 -10.80 -37.48 14.03
N SER A 554 -11.29 -37.73 12.81
CA SER A 554 -10.71 -37.15 11.59
C SER A 554 -10.78 -35.62 11.47
N ALA A 555 -11.69 -34.96 12.18
CA ALA A 555 -11.90 -33.52 12.09
C ALA A 555 -11.04 -32.71 13.08
N HIS A 556 -10.57 -33.33 14.18
CA HIS A 556 -9.73 -32.70 15.20
C HIS A 556 -10.19 -31.30 15.65
N THR A 557 -11.51 -31.10 15.81
CA THR A 557 -12.09 -29.79 16.11
C THR A 557 -11.64 -29.30 17.48
N ASP A 558 -11.16 -28.06 17.54
CA ASP A 558 -10.76 -27.38 18.75
C ASP A 558 -11.88 -26.49 19.32
N ARG A 559 -11.94 -26.36 20.65
CA ARG A 559 -12.91 -25.49 21.34
C ARG A 559 -12.33 -24.91 22.62
N THR A 560 -12.80 -23.72 22.99
CA THR A 560 -12.47 -23.09 24.27
C THR A 560 -13.21 -23.79 25.42
N VAL A 561 -12.46 -24.32 26.39
CA VAL A 561 -12.96 -24.92 27.65
C VAL A 561 -13.06 -23.87 28.74
N LYS A 562 -12.07 -22.99 28.85
CA LYS A 562 -12.04 -21.84 29.76
C LYS A 562 -11.42 -20.68 29.01
N GLY A 563 -12.08 -19.51 29.03
CA GLY A 563 -11.59 -18.28 28.39
C GLY A 563 -10.27 -17.77 28.97
N ASP A 564 -9.83 -16.62 28.47
CA ASP A 564 -8.52 -16.04 28.79
C ASP A 564 -8.33 -15.83 30.30
N GLY A 565 -7.21 -16.33 30.81
CA GLY A 565 -6.65 -15.97 32.11
C GLY A 565 -5.27 -15.34 31.94
N ARG A 566 -4.73 -14.74 33.01
CA ARG A 566 -3.37 -14.19 32.99
C ARG A 566 -2.40 -15.19 33.60
N LEU A 567 -1.20 -15.30 33.03
CA LEU A 567 -0.13 -16.12 33.61
C LEU A 567 0.17 -15.70 35.04
N GLY A 568 0.19 -14.38 35.31
CA GLY A 568 0.42 -13.83 36.65
C GLY A 568 -0.57 -14.28 37.73
N ASP A 569 -1.72 -14.86 37.37
CA ASP A 569 -2.70 -15.40 38.32
C ASP A 569 -2.22 -16.72 38.97
N HIS A 570 -1.21 -17.36 38.38
CA HIS A 570 -0.66 -18.63 38.85
C HIS A 570 0.67 -18.42 39.57
N ALA A 571 0.69 -18.75 40.86
CA ALA A 571 1.88 -18.56 41.71
C ALA A 571 3.16 -19.22 41.13
N CYS A 572 3.03 -20.34 40.43
CA CYS A 572 4.18 -21.05 39.86
C CYS A 572 4.88 -20.30 38.71
N VAL A 573 4.16 -19.42 38.00
CA VAL A 573 4.66 -18.62 36.87
C VAL A 573 4.55 -17.12 37.14
N GLN A 574 4.42 -16.72 38.41
CA GLN A 574 4.40 -15.32 38.80
C GLN A 574 5.72 -14.64 38.37
N GLY A 575 5.58 -13.42 37.82
CA GLY A 575 6.69 -12.64 37.26
C GLY A 575 7.08 -13.02 35.84
N ILE A 576 6.47 -14.05 35.25
CA ILE A 576 6.69 -14.44 33.85
C ILE A 576 5.73 -13.66 32.96
N GLY A 577 6.29 -12.85 32.05
CA GLY A 577 5.51 -12.10 31.06
C GLY A 577 5.12 -12.92 29.82
N ARG A 578 5.82 -14.03 29.57
CA ARG A 578 5.58 -14.96 28.46
C ARG A 578 6.22 -16.31 28.73
N ILE A 579 5.49 -17.41 28.48
CA ILE A 579 6.08 -18.75 28.43
C ILE A 579 6.65 -18.92 27.02
N ASP A 580 7.96 -19.14 26.91
CA ASP A 580 8.59 -19.42 25.61
C ASP A 580 8.34 -20.87 25.20
N CYS A 581 8.52 -21.82 26.13
CA CYS A 581 8.09 -23.21 26.00
C CYS A 581 8.06 -23.92 27.37
N ALA A 582 7.30 -25.00 27.46
CA ALA A 582 7.22 -25.88 28.62
C ALA A 582 7.51 -27.33 28.22
N LEU A 583 8.49 -27.94 28.90
CA LEU A 583 8.87 -29.33 28.69
C LEU A 583 8.35 -30.20 29.86
N PRO A 584 7.47 -31.19 29.61
CA PRO A 584 7.05 -32.14 30.64
C PRO A 584 8.21 -33.01 31.10
N MET A 585 8.35 -33.22 32.41
CA MET A 585 9.31 -34.16 33.00
C MET A 585 8.75 -35.59 32.90
N PRO A 586 9.25 -36.47 32.02
CA PRO A 586 8.54 -37.69 31.61
C PRO A 586 8.26 -38.70 32.72
N ASP A 587 9.19 -38.85 33.66
CA ASP A 587 9.08 -39.69 34.84
C ASP A 587 8.21 -39.09 35.95
N LEU A 588 7.88 -37.80 35.82
CA LEU A 588 7.06 -37.04 36.76
C LEU A 588 5.75 -36.55 36.12
N GLN A 589 5.13 -37.37 35.26
CA GLN A 589 3.76 -37.12 34.75
C GLN A 589 2.74 -37.95 35.54
N ASN A 590 1.95 -37.30 36.38
CA ASN A 590 0.92 -37.86 37.26
C ASN A 590 1.38 -38.77 38.45
N PRO A 591 2.63 -38.79 38.97
CA PRO A 591 2.88 -39.50 40.23
C PRO A 591 2.21 -38.75 41.39
N GLY A 592 1.45 -39.49 42.20
CA GLY A 592 0.74 -38.91 43.36
C GLY A 592 -0.29 -37.83 42.99
N GLY A 593 -0.80 -37.85 41.75
CA GLY A 593 -1.79 -36.87 41.29
C GLY A 593 -1.19 -35.50 40.98
N LYS A 594 0.06 -35.43 40.51
CA LYS A 594 0.76 -34.17 40.18
C LYS A 594 1.66 -34.37 38.97
N SER A 595 1.88 -33.33 38.16
CA SER A 595 2.75 -33.38 36.97
C SER A 595 3.74 -32.24 36.97
N TRP A 596 4.99 -32.49 36.57
CA TRP A 596 6.08 -31.51 36.62
C TRP A 596 6.55 -31.07 35.24
N TYR A 597 6.99 -29.81 35.14
CA TYR A 597 7.40 -29.17 33.90
C TYR A 597 8.63 -28.30 34.14
N TRP A 598 9.55 -28.28 33.17
CA TRP A 598 10.49 -27.18 33.02
C TRP A 598 9.84 -26.09 32.18
N VAL A 599 9.71 -24.88 32.71
CA VAL A 599 9.13 -23.73 32.01
C VAL A 599 10.24 -22.76 31.66
N PHE A 600 10.48 -22.58 30.36
CA PHE A 600 11.44 -21.63 29.80
C PHE A 600 10.74 -20.31 29.53
N HIS A 601 11.36 -19.20 29.93
CA HIS A 601 10.81 -17.85 29.77
C HIS A 601 11.91 -16.79 29.66
N SER A 602 11.57 -15.66 29.07
CA SER A 602 12.51 -14.57 28.80
C SER A 602 12.15 -13.32 29.62
N THR A 603 13.10 -12.83 30.41
CA THR A 603 12.98 -11.57 31.17
C THR A 603 14.22 -10.71 30.91
N GLY A 604 14.04 -9.44 30.54
CA GLY A 604 15.16 -8.51 30.35
C GLY A 604 16.15 -8.90 29.24
N GLY A 605 15.69 -9.56 28.18
CA GLY A 605 16.52 -9.99 27.05
C GLY A 605 17.35 -11.25 27.28
N LYS A 606 17.16 -11.93 28.43
CA LYS A 606 17.82 -13.20 28.76
C LYS A 606 16.78 -14.28 29.03
N GLN A 607 16.98 -15.47 28.47
CA GLN A 607 16.11 -16.62 28.76
C GLN A 607 16.62 -17.38 30.00
N GLN A 608 15.68 -17.78 30.84
CA GLN A 608 15.89 -18.61 32.01
C GLN A 608 14.85 -19.74 32.01
N TYR A 609 14.99 -20.68 32.94
CA TYR A 609 13.98 -21.71 33.16
C TYR A 609 13.75 -21.95 34.64
N ARG A 610 12.55 -22.39 34.99
CA ARG A 610 12.19 -22.83 36.34
C ARG A 610 11.50 -24.18 36.30
N ALA A 611 11.46 -24.87 37.45
CA ALA A 611 10.67 -26.09 37.58
C ALA A 611 9.36 -25.76 38.28
N VAL A 612 8.24 -26.16 37.66
CA VAL A 612 6.91 -26.03 38.24
C VAL A 612 6.22 -27.37 38.27
N SER A 613 5.18 -27.45 39.07
CA SER A 613 4.32 -28.62 39.14
C SER A 613 2.85 -28.19 39.13
N ILE A 614 1.99 -29.07 38.66
CA ILE A 614 0.55 -28.85 38.54
C ILE A 614 -0.17 -30.06 39.13
N THR A 615 -1.05 -29.84 40.11
CA THR A 615 -1.86 -30.93 40.68
C THR A 615 -2.96 -31.38 39.72
N CYS A 616 -3.26 -32.68 39.71
CA CYS A 616 -4.40 -33.24 38.99
C CYS A 616 -5.71 -32.92 39.74
N GLY A 617 -6.83 -32.98 39.04
CA GLY A 617 -8.15 -32.67 39.61
C GLY A 617 -8.72 -31.35 39.10
N SER A 618 -9.79 -30.86 39.73
CA SER A 618 -10.59 -29.76 39.16
C SER A 618 -9.85 -28.41 39.08
N ASN A 619 -8.92 -28.15 40.00
CA ASN A 619 -8.34 -26.83 40.19
C ASN A 619 -7.00 -26.62 39.50
N HIS A 620 -6.32 -27.69 39.07
CA HIS A 620 -5.01 -27.66 38.41
C HIS A 620 -4.03 -26.66 39.05
N SER A 621 -3.85 -26.74 40.37
CA SER A 621 -3.08 -25.73 41.11
C SER A 621 -1.58 -25.88 40.87
N GLY A 622 -0.95 -24.76 40.49
CA GLY A 622 0.48 -24.70 40.20
C GLY A 622 1.33 -24.41 41.45
N ALA A 623 2.48 -25.08 41.58
CA ALA A 623 3.51 -24.74 42.57
C ALA A 623 4.87 -24.51 41.91
N LEU A 624 5.63 -23.54 42.44
CA LEU A 624 7.02 -23.32 42.07
C LEU A 624 7.88 -24.34 42.81
N GLU A 625 8.47 -25.30 42.08
CA GLU A 625 9.32 -26.36 42.66
C GLU A 625 10.78 -25.93 42.73
N ARG A 626 11.21 -25.11 41.77
CA ARG A 626 12.56 -24.57 41.70
C ARG A 626 12.54 -23.19 41.07
N PRO A 627 13.21 -22.18 41.64
CA PRO A 627 13.28 -20.83 41.07
C PRO A 627 14.08 -20.79 39.76
N ASP A 628 14.12 -19.61 39.14
CA ASP A 628 14.80 -19.37 37.87
C ASP A 628 16.28 -19.75 37.90
N ARG A 629 16.69 -20.47 36.87
CA ARG A 629 18.07 -20.85 36.58
C ARG A 629 18.43 -20.47 35.15
N ASP A 630 19.70 -20.21 34.97
CA ASP A 630 20.29 -19.97 33.68
C ASP A 630 20.30 -21.24 32.82
N LEU A 631 20.17 -21.11 31.49
CA LEU A 631 20.22 -22.24 30.55
C LEU A 631 21.52 -23.04 30.67
N THR A 632 22.63 -22.42 31.11
CA THR A 632 23.91 -23.09 31.39
C THR A 632 23.83 -24.21 32.42
N ALA A 633 22.73 -24.33 33.18
CA ALA A 633 22.50 -25.47 34.04
C ALA A 633 22.16 -26.77 33.30
N TRP A 634 21.88 -26.70 31.99
CA TRP A 634 21.70 -27.83 31.09
C TRP A 634 22.99 -28.04 30.28
N ALA A 635 23.63 -29.20 30.44
CA ALA A 635 24.85 -29.51 29.71
C ALA A 635 24.61 -29.59 28.19
N SER A 636 23.43 -30.09 27.80
CA SER A 636 23.01 -30.24 26.41
C SER A 636 22.68 -28.92 25.70
N LEU A 637 22.41 -27.84 26.46
CA LEU A 637 22.09 -26.50 25.94
C LEU A 637 23.30 -25.56 25.93
N ALA A 638 24.52 -26.09 26.04
CA ALA A 638 25.73 -25.28 25.91
C ALA A 638 25.73 -24.52 24.56
N GLY A 639 25.95 -23.19 24.64
CA GLY A 639 25.96 -22.28 23.49
C GLY A 639 24.59 -21.85 22.96
N VAL A 640 23.49 -22.30 23.59
CA VAL A 640 22.14 -21.92 23.20
C VAL A 640 21.77 -20.56 23.80
N GLY A 641 21.38 -19.60 22.95
CA GLY A 641 20.93 -18.28 23.40
C GLY A 641 19.48 -18.26 23.88
N ARG A 642 18.60 -18.98 23.16
CA ARG A 642 17.17 -19.12 23.48
C ARG A 642 16.65 -20.47 22.99
N VAL A 643 16.02 -21.23 23.86
CA VAL A 643 15.21 -22.41 23.53
C VAL A 643 13.84 -21.94 23.05
N ASP A 644 13.45 -22.38 21.86
CA ASP A 644 12.18 -21.98 21.24
C ASP A 644 11.09 -23.03 21.49
N CYS A 645 11.37 -24.31 21.25
CA CYS A 645 10.43 -25.40 21.58
C CYS A 645 11.12 -26.78 21.59
N PHE A 646 10.40 -27.79 22.08
CA PHE A 646 10.83 -29.18 22.11
C PHE A 646 9.87 -30.07 21.31
N LEU A 647 10.41 -31.05 20.61
CA LEU A 647 9.65 -32.12 19.97
C LEU A 647 10.11 -33.48 20.51
N PRO A 648 9.26 -34.26 21.21
CA PRO A 648 9.63 -35.61 21.67
C PRO A 648 9.90 -36.55 20.49
N VAL A 649 10.97 -37.34 20.61
CA VAL A 649 11.23 -38.47 19.71
C VAL A 649 10.23 -39.59 20.03
N PRO A 650 9.28 -39.92 19.14
CA PRO A 650 8.08 -40.68 19.51
C PRO A 650 8.32 -42.03 20.20
N ASP A 651 9.23 -42.84 19.67
CA ASP A 651 9.58 -44.19 20.13
C ASP A 651 10.73 -44.21 21.14
N GLN A 652 11.27 -43.05 21.51
CA GLN A 652 12.37 -42.90 22.47
C GLN A 652 11.94 -42.08 23.70
N GLN A 653 10.75 -42.35 24.22
CA GLN A 653 10.29 -41.78 25.49
C GLN A 653 10.39 -42.84 26.60
N ARG A 654 11.15 -42.55 27.66
CA ARG A 654 11.44 -43.44 28.80
C ARG A 654 12.03 -44.80 28.42
N VAL A 655 12.76 -44.87 27.30
CA VAL A 655 13.47 -46.07 26.87
C VAL A 655 14.79 -46.18 27.63
N GLY A 656 14.97 -47.25 28.40
CA GLY A 656 16.16 -47.43 29.22
C GLY A 656 16.34 -46.36 30.31
N GLY A 657 15.23 -45.77 30.79
CA GLY A 657 15.25 -44.70 31.78
C GLY A 657 15.70 -43.34 31.22
N LYS A 658 15.55 -43.11 29.91
CA LYS A 658 15.85 -41.85 29.24
C LYS A 658 14.76 -41.47 28.25
N SER A 659 14.63 -40.18 27.98
CA SER A 659 13.75 -39.65 26.95
C SER A 659 14.51 -38.72 26.02
N TRP A 660 14.25 -38.82 24.71
CA TRP A 660 14.95 -38.04 23.68
C TRP A 660 14.05 -36.94 23.10
N TYR A 661 14.66 -35.80 22.78
CA TYR A 661 13.98 -34.62 22.24
C TYR A 661 14.81 -33.96 21.15
N TRP A 662 14.15 -33.52 20.10
CA TRP A 662 14.70 -32.46 19.26
C TRP A 662 14.41 -31.12 19.93
N VAL A 663 15.46 -30.35 20.19
CA VAL A 663 15.36 -29.01 20.76
C VAL A 663 15.55 -28.01 19.64
N PHE A 664 14.56 -27.18 19.40
CA PHE A 664 14.64 -26.04 18.48
C PHE A 664 15.07 -24.82 19.29
N HIS A 665 16.11 -24.14 18.82
CA HIS A 665 16.69 -23.02 19.55
C HIS A 665 17.26 -21.96 18.61
N THR A 666 17.28 -20.72 19.08
CA THR A 666 17.80 -19.58 18.34
C THR A 666 19.14 -19.14 18.90
N THR A 667 20.14 -19.10 18.02
CA THR A 667 21.48 -18.56 18.29
C THR A 667 21.88 -17.63 17.14
N GLY A 668 22.29 -16.40 17.44
CA GLY A 668 22.66 -15.42 16.40
C GLY A 668 21.51 -15.03 15.45
N GLY A 669 20.26 -15.08 15.91
CA GLY A 669 19.08 -14.71 15.13
C GLY A 669 18.61 -15.76 14.11
N LYS A 670 19.18 -16.97 14.12
CA LYS A 670 18.73 -18.10 13.30
C LYS A 670 18.30 -19.26 14.18
N GLN A 671 17.16 -19.88 13.84
CA GLN A 671 16.71 -21.09 14.52
C GLN A 671 17.43 -22.31 13.95
N GLN A 672 17.92 -23.15 14.85
CA GLN A 672 18.58 -24.42 14.60
C GLN A 672 17.92 -25.50 15.46
N TYR A 673 18.28 -26.76 15.24
CA TYR A 673 17.84 -27.84 16.10
C TYR A 673 18.96 -28.83 16.39
N ARG A 674 18.91 -29.43 17.58
CA ARG A 674 19.84 -30.48 18.04
C ARG A 674 19.07 -31.62 18.69
N LEU A 675 19.70 -32.79 18.86
CA LEU A 675 19.09 -33.93 19.57
C LEU A 675 19.67 -34.00 20.98
N ILE A 676 18.81 -34.09 21.98
CA ILE A 676 19.20 -34.29 23.37
C ILE A 676 18.53 -35.53 23.96
N SER A 677 19.09 -36.06 25.04
CA SER A 677 18.42 -37.01 25.92
C SER A 677 18.41 -36.49 27.36
N ILE A 678 17.40 -36.90 28.12
CA ILE A 678 17.22 -36.57 29.54
C ILE A 678 16.96 -37.87 30.28
N ALA A 679 17.77 -38.17 31.30
CA ALA A 679 17.57 -39.35 32.14
C ALA A 679 16.45 -39.15 33.17
N ASP A 680 15.71 -40.22 33.46
CA ASP A 680 14.78 -40.29 34.58
C ASP A 680 15.55 -40.13 35.92
N GLY A 681 14.85 -39.68 36.96
CA GLY A 681 15.38 -39.57 38.32
C GLY A 681 15.75 -38.15 38.73
N ALA A 682 16.04 -37.96 40.03
CA ALA A 682 16.07 -36.64 40.66
C ALA A 682 17.01 -35.61 39.99
N ALA A 683 18.12 -36.07 39.41
CA ALA A 683 19.10 -35.20 38.75
C ALA A 683 18.66 -34.74 37.35
N HIS A 684 17.81 -35.52 36.66
CA HIS A 684 17.43 -35.32 35.25
C HIS A 684 18.63 -34.98 34.35
N THR A 685 19.69 -35.79 34.41
CA THR A 685 20.92 -35.54 33.66
C THR A 685 20.64 -35.50 32.16
N ASP A 686 21.04 -34.40 31.52
CA ASP A 686 20.82 -34.14 30.11
C ASP A 686 22.10 -34.28 29.28
N VAL A 687 21.97 -34.80 28.06
CA VAL A 687 23.11 -35.07 27.15
C VAL A 687 22.76 -34.57 25.75
N CYS A 688 23.70 -33.88 25.10
CA CYS A 688 23.61 -33.58 23.67
C CYS A 688 24.01 -34.82 22.86
N GLU A 689 23.03 -35.53 22.31
CA GLU A 689 23.22 -36.75 21.51
C GLU A 689 23.65 -36.43 20.08
N ARG A 690 23.27 -35.24 19.58
CA ARG A 690 23.67 -34.72 18.28
C ARG A 690 23.69 -33.22 18.30
N THR A 691 24.73 -32.62 17.73
CA THR A 691 24.94 -31.17 17.62
C THR A 691 23.99 -30.49 16.62
N ASP A 692 24.10 -29.17 16.53
CA ASP A 692 23.25 -28.29 15.73
C ASP A 692 23.16 -28.66 14.26
N ARG A 693 21.94 -28.59 13.76
CA ARG A 693 21.59 -28.61 12.34
C ARG A 693 20.73 -27.41 12.02
N GLU A 694 20.88 -26.92 10.80
CA GLU A 694 20.01 -25.84 10.31
C GLU A 694 18.59 -26.36 10.14
N LEU A 695 17.60 -25.50 10.42
CA LEU A 695 16.18 -25.85 10.29
C LEU A 695 15.82 -26.38 8.88
N SER A 696 16.51 -25.87 7.85
CA SER A 696 16.40 -26.31 6.46
C SER A 696 16.72 -27.80 6.23
N GLN A 697 17.44 -28.45 7.15
CA GLN A 697 17.76 -29.87 7.10
C GLN A 697 16.62 -30.76 7.63
N TRP A 698 15.56 -30.16 8.16
CA TRP A 698 14.35 -30.87 8.57
C TRP A 698 13.34 -30.92 7.40
N GLY A 699 13.11 -32.10 6.83
CA GLY A 699 12.43 -32.24 5.54
C GLY A 699 11.02 -31.66 5.48
N SER A 700 10.19 -31.93 6.48
CA SER A 700 8.80 -31.45 6.59
C SER A 700 8.67 -29.99 7.03
N LEU A 701 9.77 -29.34 7.40
CA LEU A 701 9.85 -27.93 7.77
C LEU A 701 10.47 -27.07 6.66
N ASN A 702 10.60 -27.61 5.45
CA ASN A 702 11.06 -26.83 4.31
C ASN A 702 10.17 -25.57 4.10
N GLY A 703 10.82 -24.42 3.92
CA GLY A 703 10.17 -23.11 3.81
C GLY A 703 9.74 -22.48 5.14
N VAL A 704 9.89 -23.16 6.28
CA VAL A 704 9.65 -22.59 7.62
C VAL A 704 10.91 -21.90 8.10
N SER A 705 10.82 -20.60 8.43
CA SER A 705 11.95 -19.80 8.91
C SER A 705 12.19 -19.96 10.42
N ALA A 706 11.12 -20.18 11.19
CA ALA A 706 11.16 -20.50 12.62
C ALA A 706 9.88 -21.22 13.05
N VAL A 707 10.01 -22.25 13.86
CA VAL A 707 8.90 -22.94 14.54
C VAL A 707 8.62 -22.25 15.87
N ASN A 708 7.34 -21.94 16.12
CA ASN A 708 6.86 -21.43 17.40
C ASN A 708 6.68 -22.58 18.40
N CYS A 709 5.83 -23.56 18.07
CA CYS A 709 5.59 -24.72 18.93
C CYS A 709 5.05 -25.93 18.15
N PHE A 710 5.07 -27.09 18.80
CA PHE A 710 4.50 -28.34 18.31
C PHE A 710 3.33 -28.76 19.19
N LEU A 711 2.20 -29.12 18.57
CA LEU A 711 1.07 -29.71 19.25
C LEU A 711 0.85 -31.14 18.75
N PRO A 712 1.02 -32.19 19.59
CA PRO A 712 0.69 -33.55 19.20
C PRO A 712 -0.79 -33.70 18.84
N VAL A 713 -1.06 -34.38 17.72
CA VAL A 713 -2.42 -34.77 17.34
C VAL A 713 -2.87 -35.91 18.26
N PRO A 714 -3.87 -35.72 19.14
CA PRO A 714 -4.10 -36.59 20.30
C PRO A 714 -4.22 -38.08 20.02
N ASP A 715 -4.98 -38.46 18.99
CA ASP A 715 -5.28 -39.84 18.61
C ASP A 715 -4.34 -40.40 17.52
N CYS A 716 -3.39 -39.59 17.04
CA CYS A 716 -2.44 -39.97 15.98
C CYS A 716 -1.01 -40.11 16.52
N ARG A 717 -0.85 -40.51 17.79
CA ARG A 717 0.46 -40.76 18.42
C ARG A 717 0.81 -42.25 18.35
N ARG A 718 1.89 -42.57 17.64
CA ARG A 718 2.37 -43.94 17.37
C ARG A 718 1.32 -44.86 16.74
N VAL A 719 0.43 -44.31 15.93
CA VAL A 719 -0.51 -45.08 15.09
C VAL A 719 0.26 -45.54 13.86
N ASP A 720 0.25 -46.85 13.60
CA ASP A 720 1.03 -47.48 12.52
C ASP A 720 2.52 -47.10 12.52
N GLY A 721 3.10 -46.94 13.73
CA GLY A 721 4.49 -46.56 13.91
C GLY A 721 4.80 -45.11 13.52
N LYS A 722 3.81 -44.21 13.54
CA LYS A 722 3.99 -42.78 13.25
C LYS A 722 3.28 -41.91 14.27
N SER A 723 3.85 -40.74 14.54
CA SER A 723 3.21 -39.70 15.34
C SER A 723 3.00 -38.43 14.54
N GLU A 724 1.81 -37.86 14.62
CA GLU A 724 1.47 -36.62 13.92
C GLU A 724 1.44 -35.41 14.84
N TYR A 725 1.82 -34.26 14.29
CA TYR A 725 1.91 -32.99 14.99
C TYR A 725 1.38 -31.86 14.13
N TRP A 726 0.69 -30.90 14.76
CA TRP A 726 0.58 -29.56 14.21
C TRP A 726 1.83 -28.77 14.56
N VAL A 727 2.40 -28.10 13.57
CA VAL A 727 3.57 -27.23 13.71
C VAL A 727 3.12 -25.81 13.48
N PHE A 728 3.16 -24.99 14.53
CA PHE A 728 2.81 -23.58 14.45
C PHE A 728 4.04 -22.77 14.08
N HIS A 729 3.92 -21.89 13.08
CA HIS A 729 4.99 -21.02 12.59
C HIS A 729 4.41 -19.72 12.03
N GLY A 730 4.84 -18.58 12.58
CA GLY A 730 4.25 -17.29 12.26
C GLY A 730 2.75 -17.29 12.56
N GLU A 731 1.92 -16.87 11.61
CA GLU A 731 0.45 -16.91 11.73
C GLU A 731 -0.18 -18.16 11.11
N ASN A 732 0.64 -19.16 10.78
CA ASN A 732 0.20 -20.39 10.15
C ASN A 732 0.50 -21.60 11.03
N TYR A 733 -0.15 -22.71 10.70
CA TYR A 733 0.26 -24.02 11.13
C TYR A 733 0.22 -25.00 9.94
N ARG A 734 1.03 -26.05 10.02
CA ARG A 734 0.99 -27.20 9.11
C ARG A 734 0.91 -28.49 9.89
N ARG A 735 0.62 -29.61 9.21
CA ARG A 735 0.56 -30.94 9.84
C ARG A 735 1.72 -31.78 9.32
N ILE A 736 2.47 -32.38 10.23
CA ILE A 736 3.60 -33.27 9.91
C ILE A 736 3.40 -34.63 10.57
N SER A 737 4.12 -35.64 10.08
CA SER A 737 4.26 -36.96 10.71
C SER A 737 5.74 -37.27 10.92
N VAL A 738 6.05 -37.96 12.01
CA VAL A 738 7.38 -38.49 12.33
C VAL A 738 7.24 -39.99 12.55
N SER A 739 7.99 -40.80 11.81
CA SER A 739 7.93 -42.26 11.94
C SER A 739 8.89 -42.75 13.02
N ASP A 740 8.51 -43.84 13.69
CA ASP A 740 9.37 -44.60 14.60
C ASP A 740 10.55 -45.24 13.83
N GLY A 741 11.59 -45.63 14.55
CA GLY A 741 12.73 -46.35 14.00
C GLY A 741 13.92 -45.45 13.63
N SER A 742 14.95 -46.07 13.04
CA SER A 742 16.23 -45.40 12.80
C SER A 742 16.07 -44.17 11.90
N GLY A 743 16.54 -43.02 12.37
CA GLY A 743 16.56 -41.77 11.61
C GLY A 743 15.24 -40.98 11.67
N HIS A 744 14.16 -41.56 12.18
CA HIS A 744 12.85 -40.93 12.38
C HIS A 744 12.37 -40.10 11.18
N PRO A 745 12.14 -40.74 10.00
CA PRO A 745 11.79 -40.00 8.80
C PRO A 745 10.50 -39.23 9.00
N ASP A 746 10.55 -37.95 8.63
CA ASP A 746 9.46 -37.01 8.77
C ASP A 746 8.84 -36.66 7.42
N ARG A 747 7.54 -36.36 7.40
CA ARG A 747 6.79 -35.97 6.20
C ARG A 747 5.77 -34.90 6.52
N GLN A 748 5.62 -33.93 5.61
CA GLN A 748 4.51 -33.00 5.63
C GLN A 748 3.22 -33.73 5.20
N ILE A 749 2.22 -33.77 6.09
CA ILE A 749 0.91 -34.39 5.88
C ILE A 749 -0.07 -33.38 5.27
N ALA A 750 -0.03 -32.12 5.73
CA ALA A 750 -0.81 -31.02 5.18
C ALA A 750 0.03 -29.74 5.17
N GLY A 751 -0.14 -28.91 4.13
CA GLY A 751 0.53 -27.60 4.02
C GLY A 751 -0.01 -26.53 4.96
N ASP A 752 0.51 -25.32 4.79
CA ASP A 752 0.22 -24.18 5.68
C ASP A 752 -1.25 -23.76 5.63
N ARG A 753 -1.82 -23.55 6.82
CA ARG A 753 -3.16 -23.04 7.07
C ARG A 753 -3.07 -21.93 8.11
N SER A 754 -3.90 -20.90 7.99
CA SER A 754 -3.96 -19.84 9.00
C SER A 754 -4.34 -20.42 10.37
N CYS A 755 -3.72 -19.93 11.44
CA CYS A 755 -4.13 -20.18 12.82
C CYS A 755 -5.60 -19.79 13.06
N ASP A 756 -6.20 -18.93 12.23
CA ASP A 756 -7.63 -18.57 12.31
C ASP A 756 -8.57 -19.78 12.13
N ALA A 757 -8.07 -20.89 11.58
CA ALA A 757 -8.83 -22.14 11.51
C ALA A 757 -8.97 -22.84 12.88
N TRP A 758 -8.24 -22.41 13.91
CA TRP A 758 -8.39 -22.86 15.28
C TRP A 758 -9.35 -21.93 16.02
N ASN A 759 -10.62 -22.32 16.12
CA ASN A 759 -11.67 -21.52 16.77
C ASN A 759 -11.34 -21.16 18.21
N SER A 760 -10.59 -22.03 18.90
CA SER A 760 -10.20 -21.85 20.28
C SER A 760 -9.06 -20.84 20.47
N LEU A 761 -8.37 -20.45 19.40
CA LEU A 761 -7.29 -19.45 19.41
C LEU A 761 -7.78 -18.02 19.07
N LEU A 762 -9.06 -17.86 18.67
CA LEU A 762 -9.73 -16.59 18.32
C LEU A 762 -10.02 -15.65 19.51
#